data_AF-A0A1V5HR03-F1
#
_entry.id   AF-A0A1V5HR03-F1
#
_cell.length_a   1.000
_cell.length_b   1.000
_cell.length_c   1.000
_cell.angle_alpha   90.00
_cell.angle_beta   90.00
_cell.angle_gamma   90.00
#
_symmetry.space_group_name_H-M   'P 1'
#
loop_
_entity.id
_entity.type
_entity.pdbx_description
1 polymer ?
#
loop_
_entity_poly.entity_id
_entity_poly.type
_entity_poly.pdbx_seq_one_letter_code
_entity_poly.pdbx_strand_id
1 'polypeptide(L)'
;MKMKWLYFLLLLITIPLLTGCQPDRKPKEYVVSFSIANENYESLQYAEGTLLTLSMLPLVVSSDDDLVFGGWFFDEQFTDPFFDWKVVSNLTLYGKYEQKPIKAEVLALDSLSLPKTVSESISLPTEIGGFLVQWETSDEAYLTAEGKYVNTTKADVSVLMRALITTTETFQKEFTVLVKGYPFDEVFSQALTEFEIPTITNQNLILPVHFANAVVGSWESNKPDIISTSGEVNLSKAQEEVLLTLRLVKYDEVYEQTFRVVTAIRPYTVNDYEYFVNQLKLDVQALIMDEAEINFFNHQVLSTPATKTVNLETIAETQSKTSIYNLITSYNHFTKYPIYQPSGALATDSEKNSILENRNLNGLADEIAIQYAVSTTHVNLRSYPTDFYSSNYSTDRFQETGFGLGIPMVIYHTSLDGQWFFVQMLNYYGWVRAKQVAFCTREQFLSYVNPEQFVVVIDSDFVLGEEYLRMGTRLPYFSKTDKDYLLAFPVRSCLGFLQIVDFSFTNQGELSDGYLPYNYENLLSQAFKMLGVSYSWGDKQVKGFDCSSTQAAIYQCFGFFLGRNTSNQRVTKQYGGTLSNLSNESLKDMKVGTLLYTSGHVLMFIGVDEAGQCWLLHNTSLGNKTILQTLNDYGTTNIKYYLSFHN
;
A
#
# COMPACT_ATOMS: atom_id res chain seq x y z
N MET A 1 115.21 18.24 -17.47
CA MET A 1 116.55 17.90 -17.99
C MET A 1 117.16 19.17 -18.58
N LYS A 2 118.27 19.62 -17.98
CA LYS A 2 119.36 20.48 -18.52
C LYS A 2 119.00 21.66 -19.45
N MET A 3 119.24 22.90 -19.01
CA MET A 3 120.47 23.69 -19.28
C MET A 3 120.57 24.11 -20.77
N LYS A 4 120.39 25.40 -21.08
CA LYS A 4 121.41 26.48 -21.08
C LYS A 4 122.18 26.57 -22.41
N TRP A 5 122.28 27.81 -22.91
CA TRP A 5 123.37 28.39 -23.74
C TRP A 5 123.13 28.18 -25.26
N LEU A 6 123.41 29.10 -26.21
CA LEU A 6 124.34 30.24 -26.23
C LEU A 6 124.31 31.03 -27.58
N TYR A 7 124.81 32.28 -27.56
CA TYR A 7 125.52 33.10 -28.58
C TYR A 7 125.04 33.21 -30.05
N PHE A 8 124.95 34.45 -30.57
CA PHE A 8 125.96 35.15 -31.45
C PHE A 8 125.36 36.52 -31.88
N LEU A 9 125.90 37.71 -31.58
CA LEU A 9 127.14 38.43 -31.98
C LEU A 9 127.10 39.12 -33.38
N LEU A 10 127.37 40.44 -33.35
CA LEU A 10 127.77 41.41 -34.41
C LEU A 10 126.72 41.80 -35.48
N LEU A 11 126.67 43.05 -35.98
CA LEU A 11 127.79 43.86 -36.44
C LEU A 11 127.45 45.38 -36.46
N LEU A 12 128.46 46.19 -36.12
CA LEU A 12 128.52 47.65 -36.22
C LEU A 12 128.31 48.17 -37.64
N ILE A 13 127.65 49.33 -37.81
CA ILE A 13 128.19 50.45 -38.62
C ILE A 13 127.87 51.77 -37.92
N THR A 14 128.92 52.48 -37.52
CA THR A 14 128.97 53.89 -37.11
C THR A 14 129.20 54.78 -38.32
N ILE A 15 128.66 56.01 -38.33
CA ILE A 15 129.28 57.27 -38.81
C ILE A 15 128.33 58.46 -38.51
N PRO A 16 128.83 59.68 -38.25
CA PRO A 16 128.52 60.40 -37.01
C PRO A 16 127.84 61.78 -37.17
N LEU A 17 127.43 62.30 -35.99
CA LEU A 17 127.43 63.69 -35.51
C LEU A 17 127.02 64.80 -36.50
N LEU A 18 125.97 65.54 -36.12
CA LEU A 18 126.06 66.99 -35.94
C LEU A 18 125.00 67.50 -34.96
N THR A 19 125.46 68.45 -34.17
CA THR A 19 124.95 69.05 -32.93
C THR A 19 123.70 69.91 -33.08
N GLY A 20 122.87 69.97 -32.03
CA GLY A 20 121.90 71.04 -31.82
C GLY A 20 121.05 70.85 -30.55
N CYS A 21 121.40 71.55 -29.46
CA CYS A 21 120.65 71.60 -28.19
C CYS A 21 119.22 72.14 -28.36
N GLN A 22 118.25 71.60 -27.59
CA GLN A 22 117.29 72.36 -26.77
C GLN A 22 116.53 71.43 -25.77
N PRO A 23 116.05 71.95 -24.61
CA PRO A 23 115.72 71.15 -23.42
C PRO A 23 114.28 70.58 -23.36
N ASP A 24 114.13 69.45 -22.66
CA ASP A 24 112.91 68.66 -22.37
C ASP A 24 111.74 69.43 -21.74
N ARG A 25 110.52 69.22 -22.26
CA ARG A 25 109.24 69.44 -21.56
C ARG A 25 108.60 68.08 -21.25
N LYS A 26 108.23 67.82 -19.99
CA LYS A 26 107.42 66.64 -19.61
C LYS A 26 106.08 66.62 -20.38
N PRO A 27 105.61 65.46 -20.87
CA PRO A 27 104.32 65.37 -21.56
C PRO A 27 103.17 65.69 -20.58
N LYS A 28 102.12 66.34 -21.07
CA LYS A 28 100.89 66.60 -20.32
C LYS A 28 100.18 65.27 -20.04
N GLU A 29 99.56 65.15 -18.87
CA GLU A 29 98.67 64.04 -18.50
C GLU A 29 97.23 64.54 -18.35
N TYR A 30 96.26 63.70 -18.71
CA TYR A 30 94.84 63.97 -18.61
C TYR A 30 94.13 62.88 -17.79
N VAL A 31 93.07 63.29 -17.08
CA VAL A 31 92.25 62.44 -16.21
C VAL A 31 91.05 61.90 -16.98
N VAL A 32 90.83 60.59 -16.91
CA VAL A 32 89.61 59.93 -17.36
C VAL A 32 88.81 59.48 -16.13
N SER A 33 87.63 60.06 -15.95
CA SER A 33 86.70 59.72 -14.86
C SER A 33 85.59 58.80 -15.37
N PHE A 34 84.96 58.05 -14.47
CA PHE A 34 83.93 57.08 -14.79
C PHE A 34 82.71 57.32 -13.89
N SER A 35 81.52 57.40 -14.47
CA SER A 35 80.27 57.60 -13.73
C SER A 35 79.23 56.55 -14.15
N ILE A 36 78.57 55.91 -13.19
CA ILE A 36 77.43 55.02 -13.46
C ILE A 36 76.34 55.37 -12.48
N ALA A 37 75.12 55.63 -12.98
CA ALA A 37 73.97 55.97 -12.15
C ALA A 37 74.26 57.08 -11.10
N ASN A 38 75.04 58.10 -11.49
CA ASN A 38 75.49 59.22 -10.65
C ASN A 38 76.50 58.88 -9.54
N GLU A 39 77.07 57.69 -9.54
CA GLU A 39 78.21 57.33 -8.69
C GLU A 39 79.52 57.43 -9.48
N ASN A 40 80.48 58.20 -8.94
CA ASN A 40 81.80 58.37 -9.55
C ASN A 40 82.73 57.24 -9.09
N TYR A 41 83.31 56.52 -10.06
CA TYR A 41 84.35 55.52 -9.84
C TYR A 41 85.74 56.17 -9.88
N GLU A 42 86.78 55.44 -9.46
CA GLU A 42 88.16 55.91 -9.41
C GLU A 42 88.65 56.40 -10.79
N SER A 43 89.06 57.67 -10.85
CA SER A 43 89.60 58.28 -12.07
C SER A 43 91.02 57.79 -12.36
N LEU A 44 91.35 57.58 -13.64
CA LEU A 44 92.67 57.13 -14.09
C LEU A 44 93.39 58.26 -14.86
N GLN A 45 94.72 58.31 -14.76
CA GLN A 45 95.55 59.30 -15.46
C GLN A 45 96.28 58.65 -16.64
N TYR A 46 96.25 59.33 -17.79
CA TYR A 46 96.90 58.88 -19.01
C TYR A 46 97.72 60.01 -19.64
N ALA A 47 98.86 59.66 -20.25
CA ALA A 47 99.67 60.61 -20.99
C ALA A 47 98.95 61.10 -22.26
N GLU A 48 99.19 62.36 -22.63
CA GLU A 48 98.68 62.94 -23.87
C GLU A 48 99.11 62.10 -25.08
N GLY A 49 98.14 61.63 -25.84
CA GLY A 49 98.32 60.79 -27.02
C GLY A 49 98.10 59.28 -26.80
N THR A 50 97.88 58.81 -25.56
CA THR A 50 97.51 57.40 -25.29
C THR A 50 96.19 57.04 -25.98
N LEU A 51 96.15 55.88 -26.65
CA LEU A 51 94.91 55.31 -27.18
C LEU A 51 94.25 54.47 -26.08
N LEU A 52 93.14 54.97 -25.52
CA LEU A 52 92.33 54.29 -24.52
C LEU A 52 91.38 53.31 -25.22
N THR A 53 91.31 52.06 -24.77
CA THR A 53 90.37 51.04 -25.29
C THR A 53 89.49 50.47 -24.18
N LEU A 54 88.39 49.81 -24.53
CA LEU A 54 87.44 49.20 -23.57
C LEU A 54 88.10 48.29 -22.52
N SER A 55 89.15 47.53 -22.88
CA SER A 55 89.87 46.65 -21.95
C SER A 55 90.69 47.40 -20.89
N MET A 56 90.91 48.70 -21.10
CA MET A 56 91.62 49.59 -20.18
C MET A 56 90.66 50.29 -19.19
N LEU A 57 89.35 50.04 -19.31
CA LEU A 57 88.33 50.63 -18.45
C LEU A 57 87.95 49.67 -17.31
N PRO A 58 87.34 50.16 -16.22
CA PRO A 58 86.85 49.32 -15.13
C PRO A 58 85.84 48.28 -15.61
N LEU A 59 85.95 47.06 -15.09
CA LEU A 59 84.93 46.02 -15.25
C LEU A 59 83.77 46.31 -14.30
N VAL A 60 82.54 46.35 -14.83
CA VAL A 60 81.33 46.70 -14.08
C VAL A 60 80.40 45.50 -14.04
N VAL A 61 79.92 45.14 -12.85
CA VAL A 61 78.94 44.08 -12.63
C VAL A 61 77.78 44.66 -11.84
N SER A 62 76.54 44.38 -12.25
CA SER A 62 75.32 44.81 -11.53
C SER A 62 75.12 43.97 -10.27
N SER A 63 74.55 44.57 -9.21
CA SER A 63 74.04 43.83 -8.04
C SER A 63 72.57 43.40 -8.18
N ASP A 64 71.91 43.80 -9.27
CA ASP A 64 70.53 43.45 -9.64
C ASP A 64 70.54 42.42 -10.78
N ASP A 65 69.96 41.23 -10.54
CA ASP A 65 69.93 40.08 -11.47
C ASP A 65 69.12 40.33 -12.76
N ASP A 66 68.30 41.39 -12.76
CA ASP A 66 67.47 41.81 -13.89
C ASP A 66 68.16 42.88 -14.78
N LEU A 67 69.36 43.34 -14.40
CA LEU A 67 70.13 44.36 -15.13
C LEU A 67 71.49 43.84 -15.63
N VAL A 68 71.81 44.10 -16.89
CA VAL A 68 73.12 43.80 -17.52
C VAL A 68 73.84 45.09 -17.91
N PHE A 69 75.17 45.11 -17.81
CA PHE A 69 75.97 46.29 -18.17
C PHE A 69 76.02 46.44 -19.70
N GLY A 70 75.43 47.54 -20.19
CA GLY A 70 75.25 47.85 -21.61
C GLY A 70 76.41 48.60 -22.27
N GLY A 71 77.45 49.00 -21.51
CA GLY A 71 78.66 49.64 -22.02
C GLY A 71 78.91 51.05 -21.51
N TRP A 72 80.03 51.65 -21.95
CA TRP A 72 80.48 53.01 -21.60
C TRP A 72 80.19 54.00 -22.73
N PHE A 73 79.90 55.26 -22.38
CA PHE A 73 79.50 56.34 -23.30
C PHE A 73 80.25 57.65 -22.98
N PHE A 74 80.43 58.53 -23.96
CA PHE A 74 81.06 59.85 -23.75
C PHE A 74 80.11 60.88 -23.10
N ASP A 75 78.81 60.63 -23.14
CA ASP A 75 77.76 61.50 -22.61
C ASP A 75 76.82 60.76 -21.64
N GLU A 76 76.24 61.50 -20.71
CA GLU A 76 75.32 61.00 -19.69
C GLU A 76 73.96 60.57 -20.27
N GLN A 77 73.62 61.02 -21.49
CA GLN A 77 72.41 60.60 -22.20
C GLN A 77 72.60 59.27 -22.96
N PHE A 78 73.81 58.67 -22.88
CA PHE A 78 74.18 57.41 -23.52
C PHE A 78 73.96 57.42 -25.05
N THR A 79 74.24 58.55 -25.69
CA THR A 79 74.02 58.73 -27.13
C THR A 79 75.27 58.49 -27.97
N ASP A 80 76.46 58.66 -27.38
CA ASP A 80 77.76 58.50 -28.02
C ASP A 80 78.56 57.38 -27.34
N PRO A 81 78.50 56.14 -27.84
CA PRO A 81 79.17 55.00 -27.23
C PRO A 81 80.69 55.10 -27.32
N PHE A 82 81.36 54.78 -26.22
CA PHE A 82 82.81 54.68 -26.15
C PHE A 82 83.27 53.33 -26.70
N PHE A 83 84.25 53.36 -27.60
CA PHE A 83 84.95 52.16 -28.07
C PHE A 83 86.46 52.30 -27.88
N ASP A 84 87.01 53.36 -28.46
CA ASP A 84 88.37 53.82 -28.21
C ASP A 84 88.47 55.35 -28.30
N TRP A 85 89.51 55.93 -27.70
CA TRP A 85 89.73 57.37 -27.73
C TRP A 85 91.21 57.72 -27.55
N LYS A 86 91.71 58.67 -28.35
CA LYS A 86 93.06 59.22 -28.14
C LYS A 86 93.01 60.34 -27.11
N VAL A 87 93.66 60.13 -25.98
CA VAL A 87 93.63 61.05 -24.83
C VAL A 87 94.32 62.37 -25.19
N VAL A 88 93.54 63.41 -25.43
CA VAL A 88 94.00 64.78 -25.73
C VAL A 88 93.41 65.83 -24.79
N SER A 89 92.51 65.41 -23.89
CA SER A 89 91.87 66.23 -22.85
C SER A 89 91.37 65.34 -21.71
N ASN A 90 90.99 65.95 -20.59
CA ASN A 90 90.21 65.23 -19.57
C ASN A 90 88.88 64.76 -20.17
N LEU A 91 88.40 63.61 -19.71
CA LEU A 91 87.18 62.98 -20.20
C LEU A 91 86.42 62.30 -19.05
N THR A 92 85.09 62.28 -19.12
CA THR A 92 84.26 61.43 -18.26
C THR A 92 83.52 60.43 -19.13
N LEU A 93 83.54 59.15 -18.75
CA LEU A 93 82.76 58.08 -19.38
C LEU A 93 81.60 57.66 -18.49
N TYR A 94 80.43 57.48 -19.09
CA TYR A 94 79.17 57.17 -18.43
C TYR A 94 78.74 55.74 -18.75
N GLY A 95 78.54 54.89 -17.74
CA GLY A 95 78.13 53.50 -17.94
C GLY A 95 76.61 53.32 -17.86
N LYS A 96 76.04 52.50 -18.77
CA LYS A 96 74.60 52.24 -18.87
C LYS A 96 74.26 50.81 -18.44
N TYR A 97 73.17 50.63 -17.69
CA TYR A 97 72.54 49.31 -17.46
C TYR A 97 71.32 49.10 -18.37
N GLU A 98 71.05 47.86 -18.77
CA GLU A 98 69.89 47.46 -19.58
C GLU A 98 69.10 46.31 -18.94
N GLN A 99 67.78 46.26 -19.17
CA GLN A 99 66.88 45.22 -18.67
C GLN A 99 67.05 43.88 -19.39
N LYS A 100 66.99 42.78 -18.64
CA LYS A 100 67.01 41.41 -19.18
C LYS A 100 65.70 41.07 -19.92
N PRO A 101 65.74 40.47 -21.12
CA PRO A 101 64.52 40.19 -21.90
C PRO A 101 63.63 39.12 -21.25
N ILE A 102 62.32 39.39 -21.17
CA ILE A 102 61.28 38.44 -20.72
C ILE A 102 61.14 37.32 -21.77
N LYS A 103 61.14 36.06 -21.32
CA LYS A 103 61.02 34.89 -22.20
C LYS A 103 59.64 34.82 -22.87
N ALA A 104 59.60 34.40 -24.14
CA ALA A 104 58.38 34.40 -24.94
C ALA A 104 57.30 33.45 -24.39
N GLU A 105 57.71 32.37 -23.71
CA GLU A 105 56.83 31.40 -23.05
C GLU A 105 56.01 32.03 -21.92
N VAL A 106 56.61 32.96 -21.16
CA VAL A 106 55.93 33.68 -20.07
C VAL A 106 54.88 34.63 -20.64
N LEU A 107 55.23 35.38 -21.69
CA LEU A 107 54.28 36.26 -22.39
C LEU A 107 53.12 35.47 -23.03
N ALA A 108 53.41 34.29 -23.57
CA ALA A 108 52.42 33.41 -24.16
C ALA A 108 51.45 32.86 -23.09
N LEU A 109 51.95 32.38 -21.94
CA LEU A 109 51.12 31.99 -20.79
C LEU A 109 50.32 33.17 -20.22
N ASP A 110 50.91 34.37 -20.16
CA ASP A 110 50.22 35.55 -19.62
C ASP A 110 49.02 35.97 -20.47
N SER A 111 49.03 35.67 -21.77
CA SER A 111 47.90 35.91 -22.67
C SER A 111 46.71 34.94 -22.46
N LEU A 112 46.92 33.79 -21.79
CA LEU A 112 45.84 32.84 -21.49
C LEU A 112 44.89 33.41 -20.43
N SER A 113 43.60 33.19 -20.66
CA SER A 113 42.52 33.50 -19.71
C SER A 113 41.54 32.34 -19.64
N LEU A 114 41.12 32.01 -18.43
CA LEU A 114 40.06 31.04 -18.16
C LEU A 114 38.89 31.73 -17.44
N PRO A 115 37.66 31.23 -17.61
CA PRO A 115 36.53 31.68 -16.82
C PRO A 115 36.77 31.43 -15.33
N LYS A 116 36.43 32.42 -14.49
CA LYS A 116 36.58 32.32 -13.02
C LYS A 116 35.62 31.30 -12.41
N THR A 117 34.50 31.03 -13.07
CA THR A 117 33.45 30.12 -12.61
C THR A 117 32.95 29.30 -13.80
N VAL A 118 32.77 28.00 -13.61
CA VAL A 118 32.28 27.08 -14.65
C VAL A 118 31.19 26.18 -14.08
N SER A 119 30.17 25.92 -14.89
CA SER A 119 29.09 24.96 -14.61
C SER A 119 28.89 23.95 -15.75
N GLU A 120 29.78 24.00 -16.74
CA GLU A 120 29.80 23.16 -17.93
C GLU A 120 31.24 23.00 -18.43
N SER A 121 31.44 22.11 -19.42
CA SER A 121 32.77 21.86 -19.97
C SER A 121 33.30 23.09 -20.70
N ILE A 122 34.57 23.40 -20.49
CA ILE A 122 35.27 24.52 -21.11
C ILE A 122 36.27 24.03 -22.15
N SER A 123 36.56 24.87 -23.15
CA SER A 123 37.60 24.58 -24.14
C SER A 123 38.94 25.13 -23.65
N LEU A 124 39.95 24.27 -23.58
CA LEU A 124 41.29 24.64 -23.15
C LEU A 124 42.22 24.76 -24.38
N PRO A 125 42.91 25.90 -24.58
CA PRO A 125 43.85 26.06 -25.70
C PRO A 125 44.99 25.04 -25.63
N THR A 126 45.24 24.33 -26.72
CA THR A 126 46.35 23.36 -26.84
C THR A 126 47.61 23.97 -27.45
N GLU A 127 47.51 25.18 -28.01
CA GLU A 127 48.63 25.96 -28.54
C GLU A 127 48.41 27.46 -28.28
N ILE A 128 49.45 28.18 -27.88
CA ILE A 128 49.42 29.63 -27.70
C ILE A 128 50.78 30.24 -28.06
N GLY A 129 50.80 31.31 -28.85
CA GLY A 129 52.04 31.99 -29.25
C GLY A 129 53.07 31.12 -29.99
N GLY A 130 52.63 30.02 -30.62
CA GLY A 130 53.51 29.03 -31.29
C GLY A 130 54.05 27.93 -30.38
N PHE A 131 53.60 27.86 -29.12
CA PHE A 131 53.98 26.84 -28.16
C PHE A 131 52.82 25.91 -27.84
N LEU A 132 53.09 24.60 -27.71
CA LEU A 132 52.10 23.64 -27.23
C LEU A 132 51.86 23.83 -25.73
N VAL A 133 50.58 23.84 -25.35
CA VAL A 133 50.14 23.97 -23.96
C VAL A 133 49.61 22.64 -23.48
N GLN A 134 50.19 22.15 -22.39
CA GLN A 134 49.68 21.01 -21.64
C GLN A 134 48.91 21.53 -20.42
N TRP A 135 47.79 20.89 -20.11
CA TRP A 135 46.96 21.27 -18.97
C TRP A 135 47.04 20.20 -17.88
N GLU A 136 47.13 20.66 -16.64
CA GLU A 136 46.96 19.84 -15.46
C GLU A 136 45.85 20.43 -14.60
N THR A 137 45.13 19.57 -13.88
CA THR A 137 44.13 19.95 -12.89
C THR A 137 44.54 19.46 -11.52
N SER A 138 44.23 20.23 -10.48
CA SER A 138 44.40 19.76 -9.10
C SER A 138 43.41 18.66 -8.72
N ASP A 139 42.28 18.55 -9.43
CA ASP A 139 41.24 17.56 -9.12
C ASP A 139 40.40 17.19 -10.37
N GLU A 140 40.70 16.02 -10.93
CA GLU A 140 40.01 15.41 -12.07
C GLU A 140 38.54 15.07 -11.76
N ALA A 141 38.11 15.00 -10.49
CA ALA A 141 36.73 14.67 -10.14
C ALA A 141 35.73 15.82 -10.38
N TYR A 142 36.24 17.04 -10.64
CA TYR A 142 35.40 18.23 -10.83
C TYR A 142 35.59 18.88 -12.21
N LEU A 143 36.85 19.04 -12.64
CA LEU A 143 37.21 19.59 -13.95
C LEU A 143 38.49 18.91 -14.44
N THR A 144 38.37 18.23 -15.58
CA THR A 144 39.48 17.43 -16.14
C THR A 144 40.55 18.27 -16.82
N ALA A 145 41.73 17.69 -17.05
CA ALA A 145 42.80 18.31 -17.84
C ALA A 145 42.38 18.65 -19.29
N GLU A 146 41.35 18.01 -19.84
CA GLU A 146 40.77 18.36 -21.15
C GLU A 146 39.68 19.45 -21.08
N GLY A 147 39.38 19.97 -19.87
CA GLY A 147 38.35 20.99 -19.66
C GLY A 147 36.94 20.43 -19.54
N LYS A 148 36.76 19.11 -19.45
CA LYS A 148 35.45 18.49 -19.23
C LYS A 148 34.97 18.69 -17.79
N TYR A 149 33.77 19.26 -17.64
CA TYR A 149 33.07 19.37 -16.36
C TYR A 149 32.49 18.01 -15.95
N VAL A 150 32.81 17.58 -14.73
CA VAL A 150 32.43 16.27 -14.20
C VAL A 150 31.94 16.31 -12.75
N ASN A 151 31.74 17.50 -12.17
CA ASN A 151 31.25 17.63 -10.80
C ASN A 151 29.88 16.95 -10.66
N THR A 152 29.81 15.96 -9.76
CA THR A 152 28.61 15.18 -9.44
C THR A 152 28.10 15.47 -8.03
N THR A 153 28.58 16.55 -7.39
CA THR A 153 28.23 16.93 -6.01
C THR A 153 27.53 18.28 -5.97
N LYS A 154 26.83 18.58 -4.86
CA LYS A 154 26.19 19.89 -4.64
C LYS A 154 27.17 21.02 -4.35
N ALA A 155 28.41 20.71 -3.97
CA ALA A 155 29.37 21.69 -3.53
C ALA A 155 30.01 22.42 -4.72
N ASP A 156 30.11 23.73 -4.61
CA ASP A 156 31.04 24.50 -5.42
C ASP A 156 32.47 24.20 -4.95
N VAL A 157 33.35 23.80 -5.86
CA VAL A 157 34.72 23.41 -5.55
C VAL A 157 35.69 24.29 -6.33
N SER A 158 36.70 24.81 -5.65
CA SER A 158 37.77 25.54 -6.30
C SER A 158 38.84 24.57 -6.80
N VAL A 159 39.04 24.55 -8.13
CA VAL A 159 40.03 23.71 -8.81
C VAL A 159 41.13 24.60 -9.38
N LEU A 160 42.38 24.15 -9.25
CA LEU A 160 43.54 24.83 -9.82
C LEU A 160 43.90 24.18 -11.15
N MET A 161 43.77 24.94 -12.24
CA MET A 161 44.21 24.53 -13.58
C MET A 161 45.58 25.12 -13.86
N ARG A 162 46.55 24.29 -14.26
CA ARG A 162 47.89 24.73 -14.66
C ARG A 162 48.07 24.57 -16.15
N ALA A 163 48.45 25.65 -16.82
CA ALA A 163 48.93 25.61 -18.20
C ALA A 163 50.45 25.50 -18.18
N LEU A 164 51.01 24.49 -18.85
CA LEU A 164 52.44 24.23 -18.93
C LEU A 164 52.93 24.37 -20.37
N ILE A 165 54.03 25.10 -20.55
CA ILE A 165 54.82 25.12 -21.78
C ILE A 165 56.19 24.53 -21.44
N THR A 166 56.55 23.43 -22.10
CA THR A 166 57.86 22.79 -21.90
C THR A 166 58.71 22.91 -23.16
N THR A 167 59.84 23.59 -23.05
CA THR A 167 60.86 23.69 -24.12
C THR A 167 62.14 22.98 -23.66
N THR A 168 63.12 23.73 -23.14
CA THR A 168 64.30 23.21 -22.42
C THR A 168 64.12 23.27 -20.90
N GLU A 169 63.22 24.13 -20.44
CA GLU A 169 62.72 24.23 -19.07
C GLU A 169 61.18 24.33 -19.13
N THR A 170 60.50 24.15 -17.99
CA THR A 170 59.04 24.18 -17.91
C THR A 170 58.56 25.50 -17.31
N PHE A 171 57.71 26.19 -18.04
CA PHE A 171 57.00 27.39 -17.59
C PHE A 171 55.55 27.02 -17.28
N GLN A 172 54.98 27.63 -16.24
CA GLN A 172 53.61 27.37 -15.83
C GLN A 172 52.86 28.64 -15.44
N LYS A 173 51.55 28.63 -15.64
CA LYS A 173 50.62 29.62 -15.10
C LYS A 173 49.42 28.91 -14.50
N GLU A 174 49.03 29.33 -13.30
CA GLU A 174 47.91 28.74 -12.58
C GLU A 174 46.64 29.60 -12.70
N PHE A 175 45.51 28.93 -12.82
CA PHE A 175 44.17 29.52 -12.86
C PHE A 175 43.32 28.86 -11.78
N THR A 176 42.81 29.67 -10.85
CA THR A 176 41.81 29.21 -9.89
C THR A 176 40.43 29.31 -10.53
N VAL A 177 39.80 28.17 -10.76
CA VAL A 177 38.46 28.06 -11.35
C VAL A 177 37.49 27.57 -10.28
N LEU A 178 36.38 28.29 -10.06
CA LEU A 178 35.29 27.82 -9.22
C LEU A 178 34.36 26.93 -10.05
N VAL A 179 34.44 25.63 -9.85
CA VAL A 179 33.56 24.64 -10.47
C VAL A 179 32.27 24.57 -9.68
N LYS A 180 31.16 24.99 -10.27
CA LYS A 180 29.85 24.98 -9.62
C LYS A 180 29.38 23.56 -9.34
N GLY A 181 28.68 23.38 -8.23
CA GLY A 181 27.95 22.15 -7.92
C GLY A 181 26.98 21.75 -9.03
N TYR A 182 26.71 20.46 -9.15
CA TYR A 182 25.69 19.95 -10.08
C TYR A 182 24.30 20.47 -9.67
N PRO A 183 23.47 20.97 -10.59
CA PRO A 183 22.21 21.65 -10.27
C PRO A 183 21.07 20.65 -10.00
N PHE A 184 21.18 19.86 -8.93
CA PHE A 184 20.23 18.80 -8.60
C PHE A 184 18.78 19.30 -8.47
N ASP A 185 18.56 20.44 -7.82
CA ASP A 185 17.22 20.97 -7.59
C ASP A 185 16.50 21.30 -8.90
N GLU A 186 17.21 21.87 -9.89
CA GLU A 186 16.67 22.15 -11.22
C GLU A 186 16.38 20.86 -11.99
N VAL A 187 17.29 19.89 -11.92
CA VAL A 187 17.15 18.58 -12.58
C VAL A 187 15.96 17.79 -12.04
N PHE A 188 15.78 17.72 -10.71
CA PHE A 188 14.63 17.06 -10.10
C PHE A 188 13.34 17.84 -10.34
N SER A 189 13.36 19.18 -10.29
CA SER A 189 12.20 20.00 -10.62
C SER A 189 11.74 19.78 -12.06
N GLN A 190 12.66 19.65 -13.01
CA GLN A 190 12.33 19.32 -14.39
C GLN A 190 11.67 17.94 -14.51
N ALA A 191 12.20 16.91 -13.83
CA ALA A 191 11.64 15.57 -13.84
C ALA A 191 10.17 15.54 -13.32
N LEU A 192 9.85 16.36 -12.32
CA LEU A 192 8.49 16.50 -11.79
C LEU A 192 7.49 17.14 -12.75
N THR A 193 7.96 17.80 -13.81
CA THR A 193 7.08 18.38 -14.85
C THR A 193 6.76 17.41 -15.99
N GLU A 194 7.40 16.23 -16.02
CA GLU A 194 7.24 15.25 -17.11
C GLU A 194 5.96 14.40 -16.99
N PHE A 195 5.28 14.45 -15.85
CA PHE A 195 4.07 13.69 -15.56
C PHE A 195 3.09 14.50 -14.72
N GLU A 196 1.84 14.01 -14.65
CA GLU A 196 0.81 14.58 -13.80
C GLU A 196 0.12 13.48 -13.00
N ILE A 197 -0.06 13.70 -11.70
CA ILE A 197 -0.81 12.80 -10.83
C ILE A 197 -2.16 13.44 -10.54
N PRO A 198 -3.28 12.78 -10.92
CA PRO A 198 -4.61 13.32 -10.68
C PRO A 198 -4.94 13.31 -9.18
N THR A 199 -5.76 14.27 -8.74
CA THR A 199 -6.27 14.31 -7.36
C THR A 199 -7.33 13.24 -7.10
N ILE A 200 -8.12 12.88 -8.13
CA ILE A 200 -9.11 11.80 -8.10
C ILE A 200 -8.91 10.89 -9.31
N THR A 201 -8.93 9.57 -9.13
CA THR A 201 -8.82 8.62 -10.24
C THR A 201 -9.85 7.48 -10.18
N ASN A 202 -10.31 7.06 -11.35
CA ASN A 202 -11.07 5.81 -11.55
C ASN A 202 -10.37 4.85 -12.54
N GLN A 203 -9.12 5.15 -12.91
CA GLN A 203 -8.33 4.43 -13.91
C GLN A 203 -6.90 4.25 -13.42
N ASN A 204 -6.18 3.30 -14.03
CA ASN A 204 -4.77 3.09 -13.75
C ASN A 204 -3.95 4.35 -14.02
N LEU A 205 -2.98 4.62 -13.14
CA LEU A 205 -2.05 5.73 -13.23
C LEU A 205 -0.83 5.34 -14.06
N ILE A 206 -0.25 6.32 -14.75
CA ILE A 206 1.05 6.17 -15.41
C ILE A 206 2.11 6.67 -14.43
N LEU A 207 2.88 5.75 -13.85
CA LEU A 207 3.93 6.04 -12.88
C LEU A 207 5.31 5.86 -13.51
N PRO A 208 5.93 6.91 -14.08
CA PRO A 208 7.22 6.80 -14.75
C PRO A 208 8.36 6.50 -13.77
N VAL A 209 9.35 5.73 -14.23
CA VAL A 209 10.57 5.36 -13.47
C VAL A 209 11.86 5.84 -14.15
N HIS A 210 11.75 6.45 -15.33
CA HIS A 210 12.85 7.04 -16.08
C HIS A 210 12.44 8.42 -16.55
N PHE A 211 13.33 9.40 -16.35
CA PHE A 211 13.09 10.82 -16.66
C PHE A 211 14.25 11.38 -17.47
N ALA A 212 14.12 12.63 -17.93
CA ALA A 212 15.21 13.35 -18.56
C ALA A 212 16.46 13.44 -17.66
N ASN A 213 17.60 13.78 -18.26
CA ASN A 213 18.89 13.89 -17.57
C ASN A 213 19.35 12.61 -16.84
N ALA A 214 18.87 11.44 -17.27
CA ALA A 214 19.17 10.14 -16.67
C ALA A 214 18.86 10.08 -15.15
N VAL A 215 17.78 10.74 -14.74
CA VAL A 215 17.19 10.57 -13.41
C VAL A 215 16.38 9.27 -13.41
N VAL A 216 16.52 8.47 -12.36
CA VAL A 216 15.76 7.23 -12.17
C VAL A 216 14.80 7.43 -11.01
N GLY A 217 13.54 7.06 -11.20
CA GLY A 217 12.52 7.11 -10.16
C GLY A 217 12.08 5.73 -9.70
N SER A 218 11.57 5.68 -8.48
CA SER A 218 10.87 4.53 -7.91
C SER A 218 9.66 5.02 -7.11
N TRP A 219 8.56 4.27 -7.16
CA TRP A 219 7.31 4.62 -6.49
C TRP A 219 7.03 3.72 -5.29
N GLU A 220 6.50 4.32 -4.23
CA GLU A 220 5.94 3.64 -3.06
C GLU A 220 4.48 4.06 -2.85
N SER A 221 3.66 3.14 -2.35
CA SER A 221 2.25 3.38 -2.02
C SER A 221 1.97 2.97 -0.58
N ASN A 222 1.28 3.82 0.18
CA ASN A 222 0.84 3.46 1.53
C ASN A 222 -0.34 2.47 1.54
N LYS A 223 -1.00 2.25 0.39
CA LYS A 223 -2.10 1.30 0.19
C LYS A 223 -1.92 0.57 -1.15
N PRO A 224 -0.94 -0.34 -1.27
CA PRO A 224 -0.60 -0.99 -2.53
C PRO A 224 -1.73 -1.85 -3.11
N ASP A 225 -2.66 -2.33 -2.28
CA ASP A 225 -3.83 -3.08 -2.74
C ASP A 225 -4.87 -2.19 -3.46
N ILE A 226 -4.86 -0.87 -3.19
CA ILE A 226 -5.77 0.11 -3.81
C ILE A 226 -5.12 0.80 -5.00
N ILE A 227 -3.89 1.31 -4.84
CA ILE A 227 -3.06 1.79 -5.96
C ILE A 227 -1.68 1.17 -5.82
N SER A 228 -1.32 0.30 -6.75
CA SER A 228 -0.03 -0.40 -6.74
C SER A 228 1.13 0.55 -7.09
N THR A 229 2.37 0.11 -6.85
CA THR A 229 3.58 0.85 -7.26
C THR A 229 3.79 0.88 -8.78
N SER A 230 3.04 0.09 -9.55
CA SER A 230 2.98 0.16 -11.02
C SER A 230 1.83 1.04 -11.52
N GLY A 231 0.98 1.55 -10.63
CA GLY A 231 -0.15 2.42 -10.97
C GLY A 231 -1.46 1.68 -11.24
N GLU A 232 -1.57 0.39 -10.92
CA GLU A 232 -2.84 -0.34 -11.03
C GLU A 232 -3.80 0.11 -9.93
N VAL A 233 -5.02 0.49 -10.30
CA VAL A 233 -6.04 1.04 -9.39
C VAL A 233 -7.17 0.03 -9.19
N ASN A 234 -7.39 -0.38 -7.94
CA ASN A 234 -8.50 -1.22 -7.51
C ASN A 234 -9.51 -0.39 -6.72
N LEU A 235 -10.65 -0.07 -7.34
CA LEU A 235 -11.69 0.74 -6.72
C LEU A 235 -12.44 -0.05 -5.63
N SER A 236 -12.63 0.59 -4.47
CA SER A 236 -13.43 0.04 -3.36
C SER A 236 -14.85 0.61 -3.36
N LYS A 237 -15.70 0.17 -2.43
CA LYS A 237 -17.05 0.73 -2.21
C LYS A 237 -17.04 2.11 -1.52
N ALA A 238 -15.86 2.58 -1.11
CA ALA A 238 -15.66 3.89 -0.52
C ALA A 238 -14.59 4.66 -1.30
N GLN A 239 -14.50 5.96 -1.06
CA GLN A 239 -13.35 6.72 -1.52
C GLN A 239 -12.15 6.36 -0.65
N GLU A 240 -11.06 5.95 -1.29
CA GLU A 240 -9.81 5.65 -0.59
C GLU A 240 -8.81 6.76 -0.87
N GLU A 241 -8.27 7.34 0.18
CA GLU A 241 -7.10 8.19 0.09
C GLU A 241 -5.83 7.34 0.09
N VAL A 242 -4.99 7.53 -0.92
CA VAL A 242 -3.70 6.88 -1.12
C VAL A 242 -2.60 7.94 -1.27
N LEU A 243 -1.50 7.72 -0.57
CA LEU A 243 -0.29 8.52 -0.67
C LEU A 243 0.73 7.75 -1.51
N LEU A 244 1.11 8.34 -2.64
CA LEU A 244 2.13 7.82 -3.53
C LEU A 244 3.40 8.64 -3.37
N THR A 245 4.51 8.00 -2.99
CA THR A 245 5.79 8.68 -2.85
C THR A 245 6.69 8.32 -4.03
N LEU A 246 7.06 9.33 -4.82
CA LEU A 246 8.08 9.22 -5.85
C LEU A 246 9.44 9.54 -5.24
N ARG A 247 10.37 8.59 -5.36
CA ARG A 247 11.77 8.76 -5.03
C ARG A 247 12.60 8.87 -6.30
N LEU A 248 13.18 10.04 -6.55
CA LEU A 248 14.08 10.33 -7.67
C LEU A 248 15.54 10.22 -7.22
N VAL A 249 16.38 9.63 -8.07
CA VAL A 249 17.80 9.42 -7.81
C VAL A 249 18.62 9.92 -8.99
N LYS A 250 19.66 10.70 -8.69
CA LYS A 250 20.70 11.12 -9.63
C LYS A 250 22.04 11.14 -8.91
N TYR A 251 23.02 10.36 -9.39
CA TYR A 251 24.26 10.10 -8.66
C TYR A 251 23.95 9.62 -7.23
N ASP A 252 24.51 10.27 -6.20
CA ASP A 252 24.27 9.94 -4.79
C ASP A 252 23.15 10.77 -4.15
N GLU A 253 22.56 11.71 -4.90
CA GLU A 253 21.49 12.57 -4.40
C GLU A 253 20.12 11.96 -4.64
N VAL A 254 19.25 12.15 -3.65
CA VAL A 254 17.90 11.61 -3.60
C VAL A 254 16.93 12.74 -3.33
N TYR A 255 15.84 12.76 -4.06
CA TYR A 255 14.72 13.65 -3.83
C TYR A 255 13.43 12.83 -3.72
N GLU A 256 12.58 13.17 -2.76
CA GLU A 256 11.30 12.48 -2.54
C GLU A 256 10.15 13.47 -2.55
N GLN A 257 9.05 13.07 -3.20
CA GLN A 257 7.81 13.83 -3.22
C GLN A 257 6.60 12.91 -3.10
N THR A 258 5.70 13.26 -2.19
CA THR A 258 4.46 12.52 -1.96
C THR A 258 3.28 13.22 -2.63
N PHE A 259 2.48 12.44 -3.34
CA PHE A 259 1.26 12.84 -4.01
C PHE A 259 0.06 12.21 -3.30
N ARG A 260 -0.99 13.01 -3.08
CA ARG A 260 -2.26 12.55 -2.53
C ARG A 260 -3.23 12.26 -3.66
N VAL A 261 -3.68 11.01 -3.77
CA VAL A 261 -4.65 10.55 -4.75
C VAL A 261 -5.85 9.97 -4.02
N VAL A 262 -7.06 10.35 -4.45
CA VAL A 262 -8.30 9.76 -3.95
C VAL A 262 -8.89 8.87 -5.04
N THR A 263 -9.26 7.63 -4.72
CA THR A 263 -9.97 6.79 -5.70
C THR A 263 -11.44 7.18 -5.79
N ALA A 264 -12.00 7.08 -6.98
CA ALA A 264 -13.44 7.05 -7.15
C ALA A 264 -14.03 5.80 -6.49
N ILE A 265 -15.33 5.86 -6.18
CA ILE A 265 -16.07 4.69 -5.71
C ILE A 265 -16.30 3.75 -6.90
N ARG A 266 -16.10 2.45 -6.70
CA ARG A 266 -16.48 1.43 -7.68
C ARG A 266 -17.99 1.52 -7.94
N PRO A 267 -18.44 1.62 -9.20
CA PRO A 267 -19.87 1.56 -9.51
C PRO A 267 -20.50 0.29 -8.93
N TYR A 268 -21.66 0.44 -8.29
CA TYR A 268 -22.41 -0.70 -7.78
C TYR A 268 -22.91 -1.58 -8.94
N THR A 269 -22.88 -2.88 -8.73
CA THR A 269 -23.35 -3.89 -9.69
C THR A 269 -24.51 -4.67 -9.10
N VAL A 270 -25.15 -5.55 -9.87
CA VAL A 270 -26.19 -6.46 -9.34
C VAL A 270 -25.73 -7.37 -8.20
N ASN A 271 -24.42 -7.48 -7.92
CA ASN A 271 -23.90 -8.20 -6.75
C ASN A 271 -23.76 -7.32 -5.50
N ASP A 272 -24.10 -6.04 -5.59
CA ASP A 272 -24.08 -5.05 -4.53
C ASP A 272 -25.52 -4.69 -4.17
N TYR A 273 -25.89 -4.75 -2.89
CA TYR A 273 -27.27 -4.47 -2.48
C TYR A 273 -27.64 -3.00 -2.73
N GLU A 274 -26.63 -2.12 -2.65
CA GLU A 274 -26.71 -0.69 -2.93
C GLU A 274 -27.19 -0.41 -4.36
N TYR A 275 -26.90 -1.31 -5.31
CA TYR A 275 -27.42 -1.20 -6.68
C TYR A 275 -28.96 -1.21 -6.69
N PHE A 276 -29.58 -2.13 -5.95
CA PHE A 276 -31.04 -2.25 -5.89
C PHE A 276 -31.67 -1.19 -5.02
N VAL A 277 -31.06 -0.83 -3.89
CA VAL A 277 -31.49 0.29 -3.04
C VAL A 277 -31.62 1.57 -3.87
N ASN A 278 -30.61 1.89 -4.67
CA ASN A 278 -30.60 3.10 -5.51
C ASN A 278 -31.69 3.09 -6.60
N GLN A 279 -32.20 1.92 -6.98
CA GLN A 279 -33.26 1.78 -7.99
C GLN A 279 -34.66 2.03 -7.43
N LEU A 280 -34.89 1.87 -6.12
CA LEU A 280 -36.23 1.89 -5.52
C LEU A 280 -36.93 3.26 -5.56
N LYS A 281 -36.17 4.36 -5.75
CA LYS A 281 -36.71 5.74 -5.86
C LYS A 281 -37.73 6.11 -4.76
N LEU A 282 -37.48 5.67 -3.53
CA LEU A 282 -38.29 5.92 -2.33
C LEU A 282 -37.36 6.13 -1.12
N ASP A 283 -37.92 6.51 0.02
CA ASP A 283 -37.17 6.53 1.28
C ASP A 283 -36.90 5.10 1.75
N VAL A 284 -35.68 4.62 1.52
CA VAL A 284 -35.26 3.25 1.84
C VAL A 284 -35.04 3.00 3.33
N GLN A 285 -34.99 4.08 4.13
CA GLN A 285 -34.87 4.00 5.58
C GLN A 285 -36.23 4.04 6.29
N ALA A 286 -37.28 4.47 5.60
CA ALA A 286 -38.65 4.41 6.11
C ALA A 286 -39.04 2.97 6.45
N LEU A 287 -39.71 2.80 7.59
CA LEU A 287 -40.20 1.50 8.02
C LEU A 287 -41.20 0.94 7.02
N ILE A 288 -41.01 -0.31 6.65
CA ILE A 288 -41.97 -1.09 5.86
C ILE A 288 -43.12 -1.55 6.76
N MET A 289 -42.77 -2.05 7.95
CA MET A 289 -43.70 -2.36 9.03
C MET A 289 -43.07 -1.92 10.36
N ASP A 290 -43.88 -1.39 11.26
CA ASP A 290 -43.47 -1.12 12.64
C ASP A 290 -43.57 -2.37 13.54
N GLU A 291 -43.16 -2.23 14.80
CA GLU A 291 -43.16 -3.33 15.77
C GLU A 291 -44.56 -3.91 16.01
N ALA A 292 -45.61 -3.07 16.04
CA ALA A 292 -46.98 -3.53 16.27
C ALA A 292 -47.50 -4.36 15.08
N GLU A 293 -47.16 -3.92 13.87
CA GLU A 293 -47.50 -4.62 12.63
C GLU A 293 -46.74 -5.96 12.52
N ILE A 294 -45.45 -5.99 12.89
CA ILE A 294 -44.66 -7.23 12.95
C ILE A 294 -45.24 -8.20 14.00
N ASN A 295 -45.61 -7.69 15.17
CA ASN A 295 -46.27 -8.50 16.21
C ASN A 295 -47.62 -9.05 15.74
N PHE A 296 -48.38 -8.28 14.95
CA PHE A 296 -49.61 -8.78 14.33
C PHE A 296 -49.33 -9.90 13.32
N PHE A 297 -48.30 -9.77 12.48
CA PHE A 297 -47.85 -10.85 11.60
C PHE A 297 -47.49 -12.11 12.40
N ASN A 298 -46.69 -11.96 13.46
CA ASN A 298 -46.29 -13.06 14.34
C ASN A 298 -47.50 -13.75 14.98
N HIS A 299 -48.52 -12.97 15.37
CA HIS A 299 -49.78 -13.53 15.83
C HIS A 299 -50.52 -14.32 14.72
N GLN A 300 -50.52 -13.84 13.46
CA GLN A 300 -51.08 -14.62 12.35
C GLN A 300 -50.35 -15.95 12.15
N VAL A 301 -49.02 -15.96 12.32
CA VAL A 301 -48.20 -17.18 12.23
C VAL A 301 -48.60 -18.18 13.32
N LEU A 302 -48.63 -17.74 14.58
CA LEU A 302 -48.96 -18.58 15.75
C LEU A 302 -50.42 -19.08 15.75
N SER A 303 -51.35 -18.27 15.23
CA SER A 303 -52.77 -18.62 15.17
C SER A 303 -53.16 -19.46 13.94
N THR A 304 -52.23 -19.71 13.01
CA THR A 304 -52.47 -20.51 11.80
C THR A 304 -51.90 -21.93 11.96
N PRO A 305 -52.71 -22.98 12.21
CA PRO A 305 -52.19 -24.32 12.51
C PRO A 305 -51.26 -24.91 11.43
N ALA A 306 -51.46 -24.53 10.16
CA ALA A 306 -50.65 -25.02 9.04
C ALA A 306 -49.21 -24.48 9.04
N THR A 307 -48.90 -23.43 9.81
CA THR A 307 -47.53 -22.93 9.99
C THR A 307 -46.70 -23.85 10.91
N LYS A 308 -47.38 -24.74 11.66
CA LYS A 308 -46.77 -25.63 12.66
C LYS A 308 -45.90 -24.89 13.68
N THR A 309 -46.31 -23.68 14.04
CA THR A 309 -45.67 -22.88 15.08
C THR A 309 -46.49 -22.94 16.37
N VAL A 310 -45.83 -22.80 17.52
CA VAL A 310 -46.46 -22.81 18.84
C VAL A 310 -45.92 -21.65 19.69
N ASN A 311 -46.77 -21.09 20.55
CA ASN A 311 -46.28 -20.12 21.53
C ASN A 311 -45.65 -20.88 22.71
N LEU A 312 -44.33 -20.77 22.85
CA LEU A 312 -43.57 -21.41 23.93
C LEU A 312 -43.82 -20.78 25.30
N GLU A 313 -44.23 -19.52 25.39
CA GLU A 313 -44.53 -18.86 26.67
C GLU A 313 -45.81 -19.41 27.32
N THR A 314 -46.79 -19.72 26.48
CA THR A 314 -48.13 -20.16 26.87
C THR A 314 -48.37 -21.65 26.62
N ILE A 315 -47.30 -22.42 26.43
CA ILE A 315 -47.39 -23.87 26.21
C ILE A 315 -47.90 -24.57 27.47
N ALA A 316 -48.82 -25.53 27.32
CA ALA A 316 -49.40 -26.23 28.46
C ALA A 316 -48.34 -27.06 29.20
N GLU A 317 -48.31 -26.93 30.54
CA GLU A 317 -47.34 -27.59 31.42
C GLU A 317 -47.47 -29.12 31.43
N THR A 318 -48.64 -29.65 31.03
CA THR A 318 -48.85 -31.08 30.82
C THR A 318 -49.39 -31.37 29.42
N GLN A 319 -49.04 -32.54 28.90
CA GLN A 319 -49.48 -33.05 27.61
C GLN A 319 -50.06 -34.45 27.74
N SER A 320 -51.06 -34.77 26.93
CA SER A 320 -51.61 -36.13 26.91
C SER A 320 -50.67 -37.08 26.18
N LYS A 321 -50.64 -38.34 26.62
CA LYS A 321 -49.99 -39.45 25.90
C LYS A 321 -50.33 -39.48 24.42
N THR A 322 -51.62 -39.35 24.10
CA THR A 322 -52.13 -39.41 22.73
C THR A 322 -51.55 -38.28 21.88
N SER A 323 -51.46 -37.06 22.42
CA SER A 323 -50.88 -35.92 21.71
C SER A 323 -49.42 -36.17 21.35
N ILE A 324 -48.60 -36.58 22.33
CA ILE A 324 -47.17 -36.81 22.11
C ILE A 324 -46.91 -38.04 21.24
N TYR A 325 -47.68 -39.11 21.43
CA TYR A 325 -47.65 -40.29 20.57
C TYR A 325 -47.88 -39.91 19.10
N ASN A 326 -48.90 -39.08 18.83
CA ASN A 326 -49.21 -38.63 17.47
C ASN A 326 -48.11 -37.76 16.87
N LEU A 327 -47.43 -36.92 17.68
CA LEU A 327 -46.28 -36.14 17.21
C LEU A 327 -45.10 -37.05 16.84
N ILE A 328 -44.71 -37.98 17.72
CA ILE A 328 -43.57 -38.89 17.48
C ILE A 328 -43.85 -39.80 16.28
N THR A 329 -45.10 -40.22 16.08
CA THR A 329 -45.50 -41.14 14.99
C THR A 329 -45.86 -40.41 13.68
N SER A 330 -45.93 -39.08 13.68
CA SER A 330 -46.22 -38.28 12.47
C SER A 330 -45.17 -38.44 11.37
N TYR A 331 -43.93 -38.78 11.73
CA TYR A 331 -42.88 -39.13 10.79
C TYR A 331 -43.15 -40.50 10.14
N ASN A 332 -43.63 -40.45 8.90
CA ASN A 332 -44.03 -41.62 8.12
C ASN A 332 -43.06 -41.98 6.98
N HIS A 333 -41.82 -41.51 7.05
CA HIS A 333 -40.83 -41.67 5.98
C HIS A 333 -39.73 -42.70 6.27
N PHE A 334 -39.78 -43.40 7.41
CA PHE A 334 -38.78 -44.40 7.82
C PHE A 334 -38.44 -45.43 6.74
N THR A 335 -39.45 -45.92 6.02
CA THR A 335 -39.29 -46.97 5.00
C THR A 335 -39.25 -46.45 3.57
N LYS A 336 -39.33 -45.12 3.36
CA LYS A 336 -39.39 -44.52 2.01
C LYS A 336 -38.04 -44.52 1.29
N TYR A 337 -36.94 -44.53 2.03
CA TYR A 337 -35.58 -44.48 1.48
C TYR A 337 -34.67 -45.46 2.22
N PRO A 338 -33.57 -45.92 1.58
CA PRO A 338 -32.56 -46.71 2.27
C PRO A 338 -31.98 -45.96 3.48
N ILE A 339 -31.70 -46.70 4.55
CA ILE A 339 -31.10 -46.18 5.78
C ILE A 339 -29.66 -46.68 5.84
N TYR A 340 -28.75 -45.79 6.20
CA TYR A 340 -27.33 -46.06 6.28
C TYR A 340 -26.79 -45.72 7.67
N GLN A 341 -25.83 -46.50 8.12
CA GLN A 341 -25.00 -46.23 9.29
C GLN A 341 -24.10 -45.01 9.03
N PRO A 342 -23.56 -44.35 10.08
CA PRO A 342 -22.57 -43.30 9.92
C PRO A 342 -21.32 -43.71 9.13
N SER A 343 -20.97 -45.00 9.13
CA SER A 343 -19.88 -45.60 8.35
C SER A 343 -20.14 -45.63 6.83
N GLY A 344 -21.38 -45.43 6.40
CA GLY A 344 -21.82 -45.54 5.01
C GLY A 344 -22.41 -46.91 4.64
N ALA A 345 -22.36 -47.91 5.53
CA ALA A 345 -22.98 -49.21 5.30
C ALA A 345 -24.52 -49.15 5.40
N LEU A 346 -25.23 -50.02 4.67
CA LEU A 346 -26.68 -50.15 4.79
C LEU A 346 -27.07 -50.70 6.17
N ALA A 347 -28.10 -50.11 6.76
CA ALA A 347 -28.66 -50.59 8.03
C ALA A 347 -29.35 -51.95 7.85
N THR A 348 -29.03 -52.89 8.73
CA THR A 348 -29.73 -54.18 8.87
C THR A 348 -31.13 -53.99 9.43
N ASP A 349 -32.00 -54.99 9.26
CA ASP A 349 -33.36 -54.92 9.80
C ASP A 349 -33.38 -54.91 11.33
N SER A 350 -32.40 -55.55 11.98
CA SER A 350 -32.23 -55.46 13.43
C SER A 350 -31.94 -54.02 13.87
N GLU A 351 -31.02 -53.32 13.20
CA GLU A 351 -30.70 -51.92 13.53
C GLU A 351 -31.89 -50.99 13.27
N LYS A 352 -32.63 -51.21 12.18
CA LYS A 352 -33.86 -50.47 11.89
C LYS A 352 -34.91 -50.68 13.00
N ASN A 353 -35.09 -51.91 13.46
CA ASN A 353 -36.00 -52.21 14.56
C ASN A 353 -35.54 -51.53 15.85
N SER A 354 -34.24 -51.58 16.17
CA SER A 354 -33.69 -50.87 17.33
C SER A 354 -33.94 -49.36 17.28
N ILE A 355 -33.84 -48.71 16.10
CA ILE A 355 -34.17 -47.28 15.96
C ILE A 355 -35.65 -47.02 16.27
N LEU A 356 -36.55 -47.89 15.78
CA LEU A 356 -38.00 -47.74 16.02
C LEU A 356 -38.37 -47.98 17.48
N GLU A 357 -37.75 -48.96 18.13
CA GLU A 357 -37.91 -49.27 19.56
C GLU A 357 -37.33 -48.17 20.44
N ASN A 358 -36.20 -47.55 20.05
CA ASN A 358 -35.56 -46.49 20.82
C ASN A 358 -36.43 -45.24 20.99
N ARG A 359 -37.49 -45.08 20.18
CA ARG A 359 -38.52 -44.04 20.40
C ARG A 359 -39.29 -44.21 21.72
N ASN A 360 -39.22 -45.39 22.34
CA ASN A 360 -39.79 -45.68 23.66
C ASN A 360 -41.30 -45.34 23.79
N LEU A 361 -42.11 -45.68 22.78
CA LEU A 361 -43.53 -45.30 22.76
C LEU A 361 -44.33 -45.91 23.92
N ASN A 362 -43.97 -47.12 24.36
CA ASN A 362 -44.60 -47.78 25.50
C ASN A 362 -44.28 -47.09 26.84
N GLY A 363 -43.18 -46.35 26.91
CA GLY A 363 -42.76 -45.60 28.09
C GLY A 363 -43.44 -44.24 28.25
N LEU A 364 -44.34 -43.85 27.33
CA LEU A 364 -45.11 -42.61 27.48
C LEU A 364 -46.11 -42.75 28.65
N ALA A 365 -45.99 -41.85 29.62
CA ALA A 365 -46.97 -41.66 30.69
C ALA A 365 -48.31 -41.15 30.13
N ASP A 366 -49.41 -41.42 30.83
CA ASP A 366 -50.75 -40.96 30.42
C ASP A 366 -50.85 -39.42 30.40
N GLU A 367 -50.22 -38.79 31.41
CA GLU A 367 -50.00 -37.36 31.51
C GLU A 367 -48.50 -37.07 31.60
N ILE A 368 -48.00 -36.25 30.68
CA ILE A 368 -46.59 -35.92 30.51
C ILE A 368 -46.37 -34.51 31.03
N ALA A 369 -45.71 -34.38 32.18
CA ALA A 369 -45.19 -33.09 32.63
C ALA A 369 -44.04 -32.67 31.72
N ILE A 370 -44.17 -31.52 31.06
CA ILE A 370 -43.11 -31.03 30.19
C ILE A 370 -41.90 -30.60 31.01
N GLN A 371 -40.71 -30.74 30.43
CA GLN A 371 -39.48 -30.18 30.99
C GLN A 371 -38.97 -29.08 30.07
N TYR A 372 -38.24 -28.11 30.62
CA TYR A 372 -37.69 -27.02 29.84
C TYR A 372 -36.20 -27.22 29.56
N ALA A 373 -35.76 -26.81 28.39
CA ALA A 373 -34.35 -26.87 28.00
C ALA A 373 -33.95 -25.72 27.07
N VAL A 374 -32.64 -25.46 27.02
CA VAL A 374 -31.99 -24.54 26.08
C VAL A 374 -30.83 -25.28 25.41
N SER A 375 -30.60 -25.07 24.12
CA SER A 375 -29.41 -25.60 23.44
C SER A 375 -28.14 -24.88 23.88
N THR A 376 -27.07 -25.66 24.04
CA THR A 376 -25.76 -25.15 24.49
C THR A 376 -24.68 -25.26 23.41
N THR A 377 -25.07 -25.66 22.20
CA THR A 377 -24.22 -25.80 21.01
C THR A 377 -25.12 -25.96 19.77
N HIS A 378 -24.54 -26.14 18.59
CA HIS A 378 -25.29 -26.52 17.39
C HIS A 378 -25.94 -27.91 17.53
N VAL A 379 -27.22 -28.03 17.20
CA VAL A 379 -28.04 -29.24 17.34
C VAL A 379 -28.65 -29.65 16.01
N ASN A 380 -28.60 -30.94 15.69
CA ASN A 380 -29.36 -31.54 14.61
C ASN A 380 -30.67 -32.14 15.16
N LEU A 381 -31.81 -31.59 14.76
CA LEU A 381 -33.13 -32.13 15.04
C LEU A 381 -33.44 -33.24 14.04
N ARG A 382 -33.81 -34.41 14.57
CA ARG A 382 -33.98 -35.65 13.80
C ARG A 382 -35.42 -36.15 13.85
N SER A 383 -35.85 -36.83 12.81
CA SER A 383 -37.17 -37.51 12.79
C SER A 383 -37.20 -38.75 13.68
N TYR A 384 -36.04 -39.39 13.90
CA TYR A 384 -35.86 -40.59 14.70
C TYR A 384 -34.63 -40.45 15.62
N PRO A 385 -34.60 -41.09 16.80
CA PRO A 385 -33.50 -40.98 17.77
C PRO A 385 -32.29 -41.82 17.35
N THR A 386 -31.59 -41.37 16.30
CA THR A 386 -30.44 -42.06 15.70
C THR A 386 -29.50 -41.10 14.95
N ASP A 387 -28.22 -41.47 14.91
CA ASP A 387 -27.22 -40.82 14.04
C ASP A 387 -27.20 -41.41 12.61
N PHE A 388 -28.00 -42.44 12.36
CA PHE A 388 -28.13 -43.03 11.03
C PHE A 388 -28.78 -42.01 10.08
N TYR A 389 -28.42 -42.07 8.80
CA TYR A 389 -28.96 -41.17 7.79
C TYR A 389 -29.81 -41.92 6.76
N SER A 390 -30.76 -41.22 6.14
CA SER A 390 -31.69 -41.80 5.17
C SER A 390 -31.51 -41.17 3.79
N SER A 391 -31.61 -41.99 2.72
CA SER A 391 -31.31 -41.63 1.32
C SER A 391 -29.81 -41.47 1.01
N ASN A 392 -29.17 -40.40 1.48
CA ASN A 392 -27.72 -40.19 1.40
C ASN A 392 -27.29 -39.16 2.46
N TYR A 393 -25.99 -38.96 2.65
CA TYR A 393 -25.51 -38.12 3.75
C TYR A 393 -25.84 -36.62 3.58
N SER A 394 -25.80 -36.09 2.35
CA SER A 394 -26.01 -34.66 2.07
C SER A 394 -27.48 -34.26 2.00
N THR A 395 -28.37 -35.17 1.60
CA THR A 395 -29.84 -34.99 1.62
C THR A 395 -30.50 -35.99 2.56
N ASP A 396 -29.98 -36.03 3.79
CA ASP A 396 -30.42 -36.94 4.83
C ASP A 396 -31.89 -36.72 5.19
N ARG A 397 -32.74 -37.68 4.86
CA ARG A 397 -34.20 -37.56 5.07
C ARG A 397 -34.62 -37.67 6.53
N PHE A 398 -33.73 -38.10 7.42
CA PHE A 398 -33.94 -38.05 8.87
C PHE A 398 -33.48 -36.73 9.49
N GLN A 399 -32.81 -35.86 8.73
CA GLN A 399 -32.52 -34.50 9.14
C GLN A 399 -33.74 -33.63 8.91
N GLU A 400 -34.25 -33.02 9.97
CA GLU A 400 -35.39 -32.11 9.89
C GLU A 400 -34.94 -30.65 9.88
N THR A 401 -34.18 -30.22 10.88
CA THR A 401 -33.57 -28.89 10.95
C THR A 401 -32.37 -28.89 11.89
N GLY A 402 -31.39 -28.04 11.59
CA GLY A 402 -30.30 -27.68 12.48
C GLY A 402 -30.59 -26.33 13.14
N PHE A 403 -30.07 -26.11 14.33
CA PHE A 403 -30.20 -24.83 15.05
C PHE A 403 -29.03 -24.62 16.02
N GLY A 404 -28.79 -23.36 16.40
CA GLY A 404 -27.61 -22.96 17.17
C GLY A 404 -27.77 -23.02 18.68
N LEU A 405 -26.81 -22.39 19.36
CA LEU A 405 -26.81 -22.08 20.78
C LEU A 405 -28.02 -21.22 21.18
N GLY A 406 -28.51 -21.37 22.42
CA GLY A 406 -29.47 -20.44 23.02
C GLY A 406 -30.91 -20.58 22.53
N ILE A 407 -31.25 -21.68 21.84
CA ILE A 407 -32.59 -21.92 21.34
C ILE A 407 -33.42 -22.63 22.43
N PRO A 408 -34.51 -22.02 22.90
CA PRO A 408 -35.38 -22.61 23.92
C PRO A 408 -36.28 -23.69 23.32
N MET A 409 -36.51 -24.76 24.09
CA MET A 409 -37.40 -25.85 23.74
C MET A 409 -38.02 -26.51 24.98
N VAL A 410 -39.12 -27.23 24.77
CA VAL A 410 -39.69 -28.13 25.79
C VAL A 410 -39.40 -29.57 25.43
N ILE A 411 -39.14 -30.40 26.43
CA ILE A 411 -38.92 -31.84 26.32
C ILE A 411 -40.21 -32.56 26.69
N TYR A 412 -40.67 -33.41 25.78
CA TYR A 412 -41.87 -34.24 25.97
C TYR A 412 -41.54 -35.68 26.31
N HIS A 413 -40.44 -36.22 25.79
CA HIS A 413 -40.14 -37.64 25.95
C HIS A 413 -38.65 -37.94 25.87
N THR A 414 -38.25 -39.08 26.44
CA THR A 414 -36.87 -39.57 26.42
C THR A 414 -36.81 -40.93 25.70
N SER A 415 -35.78 -41.12 24.87
CA SER A 415 -35.53 -42.39 24.19
C SER A 415 -35.22 -43.52 25.17
N LEU A 416 -35.31 -44.76 24.70
CA LEU A 416 -35.12 -45.95 25.54
C LEU A 416 -33.69 -46.00 26.13
N ASP A 417 -32.69 -45.55 25.37
CA ASP A 417 -31.29 -45.46 25.78
C ASP A 417 -30.93 -44.20 26.60
N GLY A 418 -31.88 -43.27 26.80
CA GLY A 418 -31.65 -42.00 27.48
C GLY A 418 -30.75 -41.01 26.73
N GLN A 419 -30.36 -41.31 25.49
CA GLN A 419 -29.41 -40.47 24.72
C GLN A 419 -30.10 -39.41 23.87
N TRP A 420 -31.43 -39.45 23.76
CA TRP A 420 -32.22 -38.53 22.95
C TRP A 420 -33.45 -38.03 23.69
N PHE A 421 -33.79 -36.77 23.43
CA PHE A 421 -35.04 -36.17 23.86
C PHE A 421 -35.90 -35.82 22.66
N PHE A 422 -37.20 -36.11 22.76
CA PHE A 422 -38.18 -35.59 21.82
C PHE A 422 -38.66 -34.23 22.31
N VAL A 423 -38.43 -33.20 21.52
CA VAL A 423 -38.61 -31.79 21.90
C VAL A 423 -39.57 -31.05 20.99
N GLN A 424 -40.07 -29.91 21.46
CA GLN A 424 -40.77 -28.90 20.67
C GLN A 424 -40.09 -27.54 20.84
N MET A 425 -39.70 -26.95 19.71
CA MET A 425 -39.25 -25.57 19.55
C MET A 425 -40.39 -24.69 19.03
N LEU A 426 -40.13 -23.40 18.79
CA LEU A 426 -41.12 -22.48 18.21
C LEU A 426 -41.82 -23.03 16.96
N ASN A 427 -41.06 -23.58 16.00
CA ASN A 427 -41.58 -23.94 14.67
C ASN A 427 -41.26 -25.37 14.21
N TYR A 428 -40.81 -26.24 15.12
CA TYR A 428 -40.54 -27.64 14.85
C TYR A 428 -40.57 -28.52 16.10
N TYR A 429 -40.75 -29.83 15.93
CA TYR A 429 -40.56 -30.84 16.97
C TYR A 429 -39.72 -32.00 16.43
N GLY A 430 -39.04 -32.76 17.27
CA GLY A 430 -38.21 -33.88 16.81
C GLY A 430 -37.25 -34.37 17.89
N TRP A 431 -36.33 -35.26 17.51
CA TRP A 431 -35.34 -35.86 18.42
C TRP A 431 -34.04 -35.07 18.40
N VAL A 432 -33.53 -34.71 19.58
CA VAL A 432 -32.21 -34.09 19.78
C VAL A 432 -31.34 -34.97 20.66
N ARG A 433 -30.02 -34.90 20.51
CA ARG A 433 -29.09 -35.57 21.44
C ARG A 433 -29.18 -34.89 22.82
N ALA A 434 -29.36 -35.70 23.86
CA ALA A 434 -29.48 -35.22 25.24
C ALA A 434 -28.26 -34.42 25.74
N LYS A 435 -27.07 -34.68 25.17
CA LYS A 435 -25.83 -33.97 25.52
C LYS A 435 -25.72 -32.56 24.94
N GLN A 436 -26.55 -32.17 23.98
CA GLN A 436 -26.47 -30.87 23.29
C GLN A 436 -27.45 -29.84 23.84
N VAL A 437 -28.31 -30.25 24.78
CA VAL A 437 -29.32 -29.40 25.43
C VAL A 437 -29.18 -29.52 26.94
N ALA A 438 -29.52 -28.44 27.64
CA ALA A 438 -29.42 -28.35 29.08
C ALA A 438 -30.79 -28.09 29.70
N PHE A 439 -31.16 -28.90 30.70
CA PHE A 439 -32.40 -28.71 31.46
C PHE A 439 -32.37 -27.39 32.23
N CYS A 440 -33.48 -26.68 32.27
CA CYS A 440 -33.57 -25.40 32.97
C CYS A 440 -34.89 -25.23 33.72
N THR A 441 -34.94 -24.22 34.58
CA THR A 441 -36.19 -23.80 35.20
C THR A 441 -37.07 -23.08 34.17
N ARG A 442 -38.37 -22.95 34.44
CA ARG A 442 -39.29 -22.17 33.60
C ARG A 442 -38.84 -20.71 33.46
N GLU A 443 -38.28 -20.12 34.52
CA GLU A 443 -37.76 -18.75 34.52
C GLU A 443 -36.57 -18.61 33.56
N GLN A 444 -35.56 -19.47 33.68
CA GLN A 444 -34.42 -19.51 32.77
C GLN A 444 -34.86 -19.80 31.32
N PHE A 445 -35.86 -20.66 31.13
CA PHE A 445 -36.41 -20.90 29.79
C PHE A 445 -37.02 -19.64 29.18
N LEU A 446 -37.85 -18.92 29.94
CA LEU A 446 -38.50 -17.70 29.46
C LEU A 446 -37.49 -16.59 29.14
N SER A 447 -36.37 -16.52 29.87
CA SER A 447 -35.31 -15.55 29.57
C SER A 447 -34.63 -15.77 28.21
N TYR A 448 -34.81 -16.95 27.57
CA TYR A 448 -34.38 -17.19 26.19
C TYR A 448 -35.55 -17.18 25.18
N VAL A 449 -36.79 -17.46 25.62
CA VAL A 449 -37.98 -17.37 24.75
C VAL A 449 -38.27 -15.92 24.36
N ASN A 450 -38.23 -15.01 25.33
CA ASN A 450 -38.53 -13.60 25.12
C ASN A 450 -37.71 -12.72 26.06
N PRO A 451 -36.39 -12.59 25.79
CA PRO A 451 -35.51 -11.77 26.61
C PRO A 451 -35.92 -10.29 26.57
N GLU A 452 -35.89 -9.61 27.72
CA GLU A 452 -36.11 -8.16 27.78
C GLU A 452 -34.98 -7.37 27.12
N GLN A 453 -33.75 -7.87 27.25
CA GLN A 453 -32.54 -7.27 26.70
C GLN A 453 -31.76 -8.33 25.94
N PHE A 454 -31.54 -8.11 24.64
CA PHE A 454 -30.88 -9.07 23.78
C PHE A 454 -30.17 -8.41 22.62
N VAL A 455 -29.18 -9.12 22.10
CA VAL A 455 -28.59 -8.87 20.79
C VAL A 455 -29.14 -9.83 19.76
N VAL A 456 -29.20 -9.39 18.50
CA VAL A 456 -29.49 -10.23 17.33
C VAL A 456 -28.23 -10.35 16.49
N VAL A 457 -27.90 -11.57 16.09
CA VAL A 457 -26.83 -11.80 15.12
C VAL A 457 -27.28 -11.31 13.74
N ILE A 458 -26.54 -10.37 13.16
CA ILE A 458 -26.86 -9.74 11.86
C ILE A 458 -25.76 -10.01 10.82
N ASP A 459 -24.86 -10.93 11.10
CA ASP A 459 -23.84 -11.38 10.16
C ASP A 459 -24.06 -12.84 9.77
N SER A 460 -23.63 -13.21 8.56
CA SER A 460 -23.86 -14.54 8.01
C SER A 460 -22.77 -15.55 8.39
N ASP A 461 -21.59 -15.10 8.80
CA ASP A 461 -20.51 -15.94 9.33
C ASP A 461 -19.99 -15.40 10.66
N PHE A 462 -20.66 -15.73 11.76
CA PHE A 462 -20.30 -15.26 13.10
C PHE A 462 -19.97 -16.41 14.05
N VAL A 463 -18.84 -16.28 14.75
CA VAL A 463 -18.39 -17.23 15.77
C VAL A 463 -18.19 -16.49 17.09
N LEU A 464 -18.85 -16.96 18.14
CA LEU A 464 -18.75 -16.43 19.49
C LEU A 464 -18.16 -17.50 20.41
N GLY A 465 -16.93 -17.28 20.87
CA GLY A 465 -16.16 -18.32 21.55
C GLY A 465 -15.83 -19.46 20.59
N GLU A 466 -16.34 -20.66 20.86
CA GLU A 466 -16.21 -21.84 19.98
C GLU A 466 -17.50 -22.14 19.19
N GLU A 467 -18.57 -21.35 19.41
CA GLU A 467 -19.89 -21.62 18.86
C GLU A 467 -20.19 -20.73 17.66
N TYR A 468 -20.62 -21.35 16.57
CA TYR A 468 -21.12 -20.62 15.41
C TYR A 468 -22.56 -20.19 15.66
N LEU A 469 -22.82 -18.90 15.49
CA LEU A 469 -24.15 -18.33 15.65
C LEU A 469 -24.69 -17.89 14.30
N ARG A 470 -25.95 -18.23 14.07
CA ARG A 470 -26.64 -17.96 12.81
C ARG A 470 -27.22 -16.56 12.84
N MET A 471 -27.21 -15.88 11.70
CA MET A 471 -28.04 -14.69 11.47
C MET A 471 -29.47 -14.93 11.98
N GLY A 472 -30.02 -13.94 12.68
CA GLY A 472 -31.33 -14.00 13.33
C GLY A 472 -31.33 -14.62 14.73
N THR A 473 -30.22 -15.22 15.19
CA THR A 473 -30.12 -15.76 16.56
C THR A 473 -30.17 -14.62 17.58
N ARG A 474 -30.99 -14.79 18.62
CA ARG A 474 -31.06 -13.86 19.77
C ARG A 474 -30.24 -14.39 20.93
N LEU A 475 -29.45 -13.52 21.56
CA LEU A 475 -28.77 -13.84 22.81
C LEU A 475 -29.07 -12.76 23.86
N PRO A 476 -29.52 -13.15 25.08
CA PRO A 476 -29.69 -12.20 26.17
C PRO A 476 -28.35 -11.64 26.65
N TYR A 477 -28.38 -10.45 27.24
CA TYR A 477 -27.22 -9.85 27.91
C TYR A 477 -27.59 -9.29 29.29
N PHE A 478 -26.62 -9.24 30.19
CA PHE A 478 -26.75 -8.67 31.53
C PHE A 478 -26.50 -7.17 31.55
N SER A 479 -25.53 -6.71 30.76
CA SER A 479 -25.18 -5.30 30.64
C SER A 479 -24.45 -5.02 29.33
N LYS A 480 -24.46 -3.76 28.90
CA LYS A 480 -23.66 -3.28 27.78
C LYS A 480 -23.05 -1.91 28.05
N THR A 481 -21.98 -1.59 27.34
CA THR A 481 -21.52 -0.21 27.12
C THR A 481 -21.90 0.21 25.68
N ASP A 482 -21.07 0.99 25.00
CA ASP A 482 -21.28 1.35 23.59
C ASP A 482 -21.13 0.11 22.68
N LYS A 483 -19.99 -0.59 22.80
CA LYS A 483 -19.67 -1.77 21.97
C LYS A 483 -19.44 -3.04 22.77
N ASP A 484 -19.22 -2.95 24.07
CA ASP A 484 -18.96 -4.13 24.90
C ASP A 484 -20.25 -4.67 25.51
N TYR A 485 -20.42 -5.98 25.43
CA TYR A 485 -21.55 -6.71 25.97
C TYR A 485 -21.07 -7.73 26.98
N LEU A 486 -21.82 -7.86 28.08
CA LEU A 486 -21.74 -9.00 28.98
C LEU A 486 -22.92 -9.92 28.67
N LEU A 487 -22.71 -10.88 27.78
CA LEU A 487 -23.75 -11.79 27.29
C LEU A 487 -24.06 -12.87 28.32
N ALA A 488 -25.33 -13.27 28.38
CA ALA A 488 -25.83 -14.37 29.20
C ALA A 488 -25.69 -15.69 28.41
N PHE A 489 -24.50 -16.28 28.44
CA PHE A 489 -24.11 -17.40 27.58
C PHE A 489 -24.54 -18.76 28.16
N PRO A 490 -25.31 -19.59 27.42
CA PRO A 490 -25.83 -20.84 27.96
C PRO A 490 -24.80 -21.98 27.85
N VAL A 491 -24.41 -22.55 28.99
CA VAL A 491 -23.50 -23.70 29.11
C VAL A 491 -24.20 -24.87 29.79
N ARG A 492 -23.86 -26.09 29.39
CA ARG A 492 -24.38 -27.32 30.00
C ARG A 492 -23.43 -27.80 31.09
N SER A 493 -23.92 -27.89 32.33
CA SER A 493 -23.16 -28.51 33.43
C SER A 493 -22.97 -30.02 33.22
N CYS A 494 -22.05 -30.62 33.98
CA CYS A 494 -21.84 -32.07 33.99
C CYS A 494 -23.09 -32.87 34.42
N LEU A 495 -23.98 -32.24 35.20
CA LEU A 495 -25.28 -32.82 35.62
C LEU A 495 -26.39 -32.62 34.57
N GLY A 496 -26.11 -31.89 33.49
CA GLY A 496 -27.07 -31.66 32.40
C GLY A 496 -28.04 -30.51 32.61
N PHE A 497 -27.82 -29.69 33.63
CA PHE A 497 -28.57 -28.45 33.85
C PHE A 497 -27.89 -27.25 33.18
N LEU A 498 -28.69 -26.26 32.82
CA LEU A 498 -28.27 -24.98 32.25
C LEU A 498 -27.53 -24.16 33.30
N GLN A 499 -26.35 -23.70 32.94
CA GLN A 499 -25.59 -22.65 33.62
C GLN A 499 -25.50 -21.47 32.67
N ILE A 500 -25.95 -20.31 33.12
CA ILE A 500 -25.79 -19.06 32.38
C ILE A 500 -24.51 -18.42 32.89
N VAL A 501 -23.53 -18.26 32.01
CA VAL A 501 -22.22 -17.71 32.35
C VAL A 501 -22.03 -16.35 31.68
N ASP A 502 -21.28 -15.49 32.37
CA ASP A 502 -20.90 -14.18 31.87
C ASP A 502 -19.91 -14.35 30.70
N PHE A 503 -20.26 -13.83 29.52
CA PHE A 503 -19.39 -13.84 28.36
C PHE A 503 -19.16 -12.41 27.86
N SER A 504 -17.95 -11.89 28.06
CA SER A 504 -17.57 -10.56 27.59
C SER A 504 -17.27 -10.58 26.09
N PHE A 505 -17.86 -9.66 25.34
CA PHE A 505 -17.69 -9.55 23.89
C PHE A 505 -17.70 -8.10 23.44
N THR A 506 -16.77 -7.71 22.57
CA THR A 506 -16.75 -6.38 21.94
C THR A 506 -17.30 -6.50 20.52
N ASN A 507 -18.47 -5.92 20.28
CA ASN A 507 -19.14 -5.91 18.98
C ASN A 507 -18.41 -5.03 17.97
N GLN A 508 -18.06 -5.58 16.81
CA GLN A 508 -17.44 -4.88 15.68
C GLN A 508 -18.42 -4.64 14.53
N GLY A 509 -19.70 -4.99 14.72
CA GLY A 509 -20.78 -4.81 13.74
C GLY A 509 -21.52 -6.10 13.38
N GLU A 510 -21.18 -7.23 14.02
CA GLU A 510 -21.79 -8.53 13.80
C GLU A 510 -23.14 -8.69 14.51
N LEU A 511 -23.37 -7.87 15.53
CA LEU A 511 -24.57 -7.88 16.38
C LEU A 511 -25.33 -6.55 16.32
N SER A 512 -26.66 -6.64 16.38
CA SER A 512 -27.57 -5.51 16.64
C SER A 512 -28.08 -5.59 18.07
N ASP A 513 -28.19 -4.45 18.76
CA ASP A 513 -28.91 -4.36 20.04
C ASP A 513 -30.41 -4.31 19.76
N GLY A 514 -31.14 -5.38 20.12
CA GLY A 514 -32.49 -5.62 19.63
C GLY A 514 -32.56 -5.88 18.12
N TYR A 515 -33.78 -5.93 17.60
CA TYR A 515 -34.03 -6.12 16.17
C TYR A 515 -33.59 -4.89 15.35
N LEU A 516 -33.18 -5.14 14.11
CA LEU A 516 -32.99 -4.07 13.14
C LEU A 516 -34.34 -3.42 12.80
N PRO A 517 -34.37 -2.10 12.50
CA PRO A 517 -35.52 -1.48 11.86
C PRO A 517 -35.83 -2.19 10.53
N TYR A 518 -37.09 -2.60 10.33
CA TYR A 518 -37.51 -3.27 9.11
C TYR A 518 -37.77 -2.25 7.99
N ASN A 519 -36.73 -1.96 7.21
CA ASN A 519 -36.74 -1.07 6.05
C ASN A 519 -35.97 -1.70 4.87
N TYR A 520 -36.04 -1.10 3.68
CA TYR A 520 -35.44 -1.68 2.49
C TYR A 520 -33.90 -1.72 2.54
N GLU A 521 -33.27 -0.71 3.13
CA GLU A 521 -31.82 -0.65 3.32
C GLU A 521 -31.33 -1.86 4.14
N ASN A 522 -31.91 -2.07 5.32
CA ASN A 522 -31.53 -3.17 6.20
C ASN A 522 -31.92 -4.52 5.60
N LEU A 523 -33.11 -4.66 5.00
CA LEU A 523 -33.56 -5.90 4.38
C LEU A 523 -32.62 -6.38 3.28
N LEU A 524 -32.27 -5.49 2.35
CA LEU A 524 -31.38 -5.82 1.24
C LEU A 524 -29.95 -6.04 1.73
N SER A 525 -29.45 -5.25 2.68
CA SER A 525 -28.14 -5.47 3.30
C SER A 525 -28.05 -6.87 3.93
N GLN A 526 -29.04 -7.28 4.74
CA GLN A 526 -29.08 -8.61 5.35
C GLN A 526 -29.21 -9.73 4.32
N ALA A 527 -30.04 -9.55 3.29
CA ALA A 527 -30.17 -10.52 2.22
C ALA A 527 -28.83 -10.74 1.49
N PHE A 528 -28.09 -9.68 1.19
CA PHE A 528 -26.82 -9.78 0.47
C PHE A 528 -25.68 -10.35 1.30
N LYS A 529 -25.69 -10.17 2.63
CA LYS A 529 -24.75 -10.89 3.52
C LYS A 529 -24.88 -12.41 3.40
N MET A 530 -26.04 -12.92 3.00
CA MET A 530 -26.23 -14.37 2.81
C MET A 530 -25.62 -14.90 1.51
N LEU A 531 -25.16 -14.06 0.57
CA LEU A 531 -24.57 -14.52 -0.69
C LEU A 531 -23.34 -15.38 -0.45
N GLY A 532 -23.27 -16.53 -1.12
CA GLY A 532 -22.18 -17.49 -0.95
C GLY A 532 -22.30 -18.43 0.25
N VAL A 533 -23.22 -18.19 1.19
CA VAL A 533 -23.51 -19.13 2.29
C VAL A 533 -23.87 -20.49 1.71
N SER A 534 -23.27 -21.55 2.24
CA SER A 534 -23.42 -22.90 1.68
C SER A 534 -24.84 -23.46 1.87
N TYR A 535 -25.33 -24.19 0.88
CA TYR A 535 -26.57 -24.94 0.99
C TYR A 535 -26.36 -26.15 1.89
N SER A 536 -27.25 -26.34 2.86
CA SER A 536 -27.28 -27.53 3.71
C SER A 536 -28.71 -28.00 3.93
N TRP A 537 -29.05 -29.19 3.42
CA TRP A 537 -30.36 -29.80 3.63
C TRP A 537 -30.69 -29.89 5.12
N GLY A 538 -31.85 -29.34 5.51
CA GLY A 538 -32.30 -29.32 6.90
C GLY A 538 -31.25 -28.74 7.85
N ASP A 539 -30.43 -27.81 7.37
CA ASP A 539 -29.36 -27.13 8.12
C ASP A 539 -28.37 -28.07 8.83
N LYS A 540 -28.18 -29.28 8.29
CA LYS A 540 -27.29 -30.31 8.87
C LYS A 540 -25.86 -29.84 9.18
N GLN A 541 -25.31 -28.99 8.31
CA GLN A 541 -23.99 -28.39 8.49
C GLN A 541 -24.11 -27.12 9.32
N VAL A 542 -23.22 -26.97 10.31
CA VAL A 542 -23.22 -25.85 11.27
C VAL A 542 -23.34 -24.49 10.57
N LYS A 543 -22.50 -24.24 9.55
CA LYS A 543 -22.44 -23.01 8.75
C LYS A 543 -23.41 -22.95 7.56
N GLY A 544 -24.19 -24.00 7.31
CA GLY A 544 -25.03 -24.11 6.11
C GLY A 544 -26.51 -23.90 6.38
N PHE A 545 -27.22 -23.34 5.41
CA PHE A 545 -28.67 -23.12 5.47
C PHE A 545 -29.36 -23.82 4.31
N ASP A 546 -30.61 -24.26 4.48
CA ASP A 546 -31.49 -24.58 3.35
C ASP A 546 -32.20 -23.33 2.81
N CYS A 547 -33.03 -23.52 1.78
CA CYS A 547 -33.72 -22.41 1.14
C CYS A 547 -34.63 -21.64 2.11
N SER A 548 -35.43 -22.36 2.91
CA SER A 548 -36.39 -21.76 3.85
C SER A 548 -35.74 -21.16 5.10
N SER A 549 -34.70 -21.78 5.64
CA SER A 549 -33.97 -21.25 6.79
C SER A 549 -33.12 -20.05 6.42
N THR A 550 -32.62 -19.97 5.18
CA THR A 550 -31.95 -18.75 4.66
C THR A 550 -32.90 -17.56 4.72
N GLN A 551 -34.12 -17.70 4.19
CA GLN A 551 -35.09 -16.61 4.24
C GLN A 551 -35.51 -16.29 5.68
N ALA A 552 -35.71 -17.32 6.51
CA ALA A 552 -36.07 -17.12 7.90
C ALA A 552 -35.00 -16.35 8.69
N ALA A 553 -33.72 -16.65 8.48
CA ALA A 553 -32.62 -15.97 9.13
C ALA A 553 -32.61 -14.46 8.84
N ILE A 554 -32.82 -14.07 7.57
CA ILE A 554 -32.93 -12.67 7.15
C ILE A 554 -34.08 -11.98 7.90
N TYR A 555 -35.26 -12.59 7.91
CA TYR A 555 -36.46 -12.01 8.52
C TYR A 555 -36.42 -11.98 10.06
N GLN A 556 -35.70 -12.92 10.68
CA GLN A 556 -35.49 -12.95 12.13
C GLN A 556 -34.67 -11.76 12.64
N CYS A 557 -33.83 -11.14 11.80
CA CYS A 557 -33.14 -9.89 12.13
C CYS A 557 -34.10 -8.75 12.50
N PHE A 558 -35.35 -8.82 12.04
CA PHE A 558 -36.40 -7.82 12.23
C PHE A 558 -37.49 -8.28 13.21
N GLY A 559 -37.38 -9.49 13.78
CA GLY A 559 -38.34 -10.01 14.75
C GLY A 559 -39.51 -10.79 14.18
N PHE A 560 -39.49 -11.16 12.90
CA PHE A 560 -40.54 -12.02 12.31
C PHE A 560 -40.39 -13.49 12.72
N PHE A 561 -41.51 -14.14 13.00
CA PHE A 561 -41.63 -15.58 13.15
C PHE A 561 -42.03 -16.20 11.82
N LEU A 562 -41.41 -17.32 11.49
CA LEU A 562 -41.74 -18.06 10.28
C LEU A 562 -41.88 -19.55 10.58
N GLY A 563 -42.82 -20.19 9.90
CA GLY A 563 -42.83 -21.64 9.80
C GLY A 563 -41.49 -22.15 9.25
N ARG A 564 -41.06 -23.36 9.62
CA ARG A 564 -39.73 -23.82 9.24
C ARG A 564 -39.61 -24.26 7.79
N ASN A 565 -40.62 -24.99 7.28
CA ASN A 565 -40.61 -25.47 5.90
C ASN A 565 -41.26 -24.45 4.96
N THR A 566 -40.88 -24.47 3.68
CA THR A 566 -41.51 -23.67 2.61
C THR A 566 -43.04 -23.77 2.61
N SER A 567 -43.57 -24.97 2.81
CA SER A 567 -45.01 -25.22 2.89
C SER A 567 -45.69 -24.62 4.12
N ASN A 568 -44.95 -24.42 5.21
CA ASN A 568 -45.41 -23.79 6.45
C ASN A 568 -45.31 -22.26 6.40
N GLN A 569 -44.31 -21.71 5.69
CA GLN A 569 -44.13 -20.26 5.56
C GLN A 569 -45.24 -19.62 4.71
N ARG A 570 -45.47 -20.15 3.50
CA ARG A 570 -46.39 -19.58 2.49
C ARG A 570 -47.88 -19.56 2.89
N VAL A 571 -48.25 -20.22 3.98
CA VAL A 571 -49.65 -20.36 4.44
C VAL A 571 -50.00 -19.42 5.59
N THR A 572 -49.11 -18.48 5.94
CA THR A 572 -49.40 -17.44 6.94
C THR A 572 -50.61 -16.63 6.49
N LYS A 573 -51.66 -16.62 7.31
CA LYS A 573 -52.93 -15.96 6.99
C LYS A 573 -52.72 -14.46 6.72
N GLN A 574 -53.49 -13.91 5.79
CA GLN A 574 -53.46 -12.50 5.33
C GLN A 574 -52.24 -12.11 4.49
N TYR A 575 -51.09 -12.72 4.75
CA TYR A 575 -49.82 -12.39 4.07
C TYR A 575 -49.47 -13.36 2.94
N GLY A 576 -49.94 -14.61 3.02
CA GLY A 576 -49.69 -15.67 2.05
C GLY A 576 -50.80 -15.79 1.01
N GLY A 577 -50.43 -16.04 -0.25
CA GLY A 577 -51.38 -16.17 -1.35
C GLY A 577 -50.86 -17.02 -2.51
N THR A 578 -51.71 -17.18 -3.54
CA THR A 578 -51.37 -17.89 -4.78
C THR A 578 -51.02 -16.93 -5.90
N LEU A 579 -50.13 -17.34 -6.80
CA LEU A 579 -49.76 -16.64 -8.02
C LEU A 579 -50.11 -17.49 -9.24
N SER A 580 -50.39 -16.81 -10.36
CA SER A 580 -50.47 -17.41 -11.70
C SER A 580 -49.82 -16.47 -12.71
N ASN A 581 -49.28 -17.04 -13.79
CA ASN A 581 -48.71 -16.28 -14.91
C ASN A 581 -47.60 -15.29 -14.51
N LEU A 582 -46.74 -15.68 -13.56
CA LEU A 582 -45.64 -14.82 -13.13
C LEU A 582 -44.69 -14.53 -14.31
N SER A 583 -44.32 -13.26 -14.43
CA SER A 583 -43.39 -12.67 -15.39
C SER A 583 -42.64 -11.52 -14.73
N ASN A 584 -41.60 -10.98 -15.38
CA ASN A 584 -40.92 -9.78 -14.89
C ASN A 584 -41.91 -8.63 -14.70
N GLU A 585 -42.83 -8.40 -15.65
CA GLU A 585 -43.82 -7.32 -15.56
C GLU A 585 -44.72 -7.46 -14.34
N SER A 586 -45.29 -8.65 -14.10
CA SER A 586 -46.14 -8.87 -12.93
C SER A 586 -45.38 -8.84 -11.60
N LEU A 587 -44.08 -9.19 -11.60
CA LEU A 587 -43.29 -9.25 -10.37
C LEU A 587 -42.83 -7.85 -9.93
N LYS A 588 -42.63 -6.91 -10.87
CA LYS A 588 -42.30 -5.50 -10.59
C LYS A 588 -43.34 -4.82 -9.70
N ASP A 589 -44.60 -5.24 -9.77
CA ASP A 589 -45.69 -4.72 -8.94
C ASP A 589 -45.66 -5.26 -7.50
N MET A 590 -44.93 -6.35 -7.24
CA MET A 590 -44.72 -6.86 -5.90
C MET A 590 -43.64 -6.05 -5.18
N LYS A 591 -43.72 -6.02 -3.85
CA LYS A 591 -42.72 -5.33 -3.04
C LYS A 591 -41.45 -6.17 -2.91
N VAL A 592 -40.30 -5.49 -2.92
CA VAL A 592 -39.01 -6.09 -2.59
C VAL A 592 -39.09 -6.74 -1.20
N GLY A 593 -38.46 -7.90 -1.06
CA GLY A 593 -38.59 -8.79 0.08
C GLY A 593 -39.62 -9.90 -0.11
N THR A 594 -40.67 -9.70 -0.93
CA THR A 594 -41.70 -10.74 -1.10
C THR A 594 -41.09 -12.10 -1.39
N LEU A 595 -41.46 -13.10 -0.59
CA LEU A 595 -40.99 -14.47 -0.77
C LEU A 595 -41.88 -15.18 -1.78
N LEU A 596 -41.26 -15.84 -2.75
CA LEU A 596 -41.88 -16.58 -3.84
C LEU A 596 -41.62 -18.08 -3.64
N TYR A 597 -42.65 -18.90 -3.78
CA TYR A 597 -42.56 -20.32 -3.47
C TYR A 597 -42.93 -21.20 -4.65
N THR A 598 -42.13 -22.24 -4.85
CA THR A 598 -42.53 -23.46 -5.56
C THR A 598 -43.05 -24.51 -4.57
N SER A 599 -43.24 -25.76 -5.01
CA SER A 599 -43.67 -26.83 -4.10
C SER A 599 -42.63 -27.19 -3.03
N GLY A 600 -41.35 -26.91 -3.27
CA GLY A 600 -40.25 -27.31 -2.38
C GLY A 600 -39.10 -26.31 -2.29
N HIS A 601 -39.26 -25.11 -2.84
CA HIS A 601 -38.23 -24.07 -2.85
C HIS A 601 -38.82 -22.70 -2.54
N VAL A 602 -38.00 -21.80 -2.00
CA VAL A 602 -38.35 -20.41 -1.75
C VAL A 602 -37.25 -19.48 -2.27
N LEU A 603 -37.67 -18.35 -2.82
CA LEU A 603 -36.82 -17.28 -3.31
C LEU A 603 -37.32 -15.95 -2.75
N MET A 604 -36.43 -14.98 -2.55
CA MET A 604 -36.77 -13.61 -2.20
C MET A 604 -36.68 -12.73 -3.44
N PHE A 605 -37.70 -11.92 -3.71
CA PHE A 605 -37.61 -10.88 -4.73
C PHE A 605 -36.75 -9.71 -4.23
N ILE A 606 -35.64 -9.42 -4.93
CA ILE A 606 -34.63 -8.44 -4.52
C ILE A 606 -34.83 -7.08 -5.18
N GLY A 607 -35.36 -7.06 -6.39
CA GLY A 607 -35.57 -5.83 -7.13
C GLY A 607 -35.38 -6.02 -8.63
N VAL A 608 -35.28 -4.90 -9.33
CA VAL A 608 -35.28 -4.84 -10.79
C VAL A 608 -34.00 -4.15 -11.22
N ASP A 609 -33.31 -4.70 -12.23
CA ASP A 609 -32.16 -4.02 -12.83
C ASP A 609 -32.57 -2.99 -13.89
N GLU A 610 -31.59 -2.24 -14.40
CA GLU A 610 -31.80 -1.23 -15.45
C GLU A 610 -32.35 -1.82 -16.76
N ALA A 611 -32.10 -3.12 -17.02
CA ALA A 611 -32.62 -3.84 -18.18
C ALA A 611 -34.06 -4.36 -17.95
N GLY A 612 -34.65 -4.12 -16.78
CA GLY A 612 -36.00 -4.54 -16.42
C GLY A 612 -36.11 -6.00 -16.00
N GLN A 613 -35.00 -6.69 -15.71
CA GLN A 613 -35.00 -8.06 -15.19
C GLN A 613 -35.25 -8.04 -13.68
N CYS A 614 -36.14 -8.91 -13.21
CA CYS A 614 -36.34 -9.13 -11.78
C CYS A 614 -35.30 -10.10 -11.24
N TRP A 615 -34.69 -9.73 -10.12
CA TRP A 615 -33.65 -10.51 -9.45
C TRP A 615 -34.19 -11.21 -8.21
N LEU A 616 -33.76 -12.45 -8.03
CA LEU A 616 -34.18 -13.34 -6.96
C LEU A 616 -32.97 -13.80 -6.16
N LEU A 617 -33.09 -13.80 -4.83
CA LEU A 617 -32.10 -14.41 -3.93
C LEU A 617 -32.64 -15.72 -3.38
N HIS A 618 -31.83 -16.77 -3.46
CA HIS A 618 -32.18 -18.08 -2.91
C HIS A 618 -30.94 -18.91 -2.59
N ASN A 619 -31.05 -19.75 -1.56
CA ASN A 619 -30.04 -20.76 -1.26
C ASN A 619 -30.45 -22.09 -1.90
N THR A 620 -29.63 -22.61 -2.80
CA THR A 620 -30.00 -23.70 -3.69
C THR A 620 -28.97 -24.82 -3.69
N SER A 621 -29.47 -26.06 -3.78
CA SER A 621 -28.61 -27.23 -4.01
C SER A 621 -27.90 -27.17 -5.37
N LEU A 622 -28.44 -26.41 -6.33
CA LEU A 622 -27.78 -26.15 -7.61
C LEU A 622 -26.70 -25.09 -7.40
N GLY A 623 -25.44 -25.51 -7.34
CA GLY A 623 -24.31 -24.64 -6.97
C GLY A 623 -23.99 -24.64 -5.46
N ASN A 624 -24.80 -25.35 -4.66
CA ASN A 624 -24.63 -25.56 -3.22
C ASN A 624 -24.37 -24.29 -2.39
N LYS A 625 -25.02 -23.17 -2.76
CA LYS A 625 -24.86 -21.89 -2.06
C LYS A 625 -26.03 -20.93 -2.33
N THR A 626 -26.07 -19.85 -1.56
CA THR A 626 -26.92 -18.69 -1.86
C THR A 626 -26.39 -17.91 -3.05
N ILE A 627 -27.27 -17.66 -4.01
CA ILE A 627 -26.98 -16.92 -5.23
C ILE A 627 -28.07 -15.89 -5.53
N LEU A 628 -27.71 -14.94 -6.39
CA LEU A 628 -28.64 -14.13 -7.15
C LEU A 628 -28.90 -14.79 -8.51
N GLN A 629 -30.15 -14.80 -8.93
CA GLN A 629 -30.57 -15.31 -10.23
C GLN A 629 -31.70 -14.45 -10.79
N THR A 630 -31.70 -14.20 -12.10
CA THR A 630 -32.83 -13.51 -12.73
C THR A 630 -34.06 -14.44 -12.77
N LEU A 631 -35.26 -13.85 -12.74
CA LEU A 631 -36.51 -14.60 -12.88
C LEU A 631 -36.56 -15.39 -14.20
N ASN A 632 -36.00 -14.85 -15.27
CA ASN A 632 -35.95 -15.50 -16.58
C ASN A 632 -35.05 -16.74 -16.57
N ASP A 633 -33.88 -16.66 -15.91
CA ASP A 633 -32.96 -17.81 -15.80
C ASP A 633 -33.50 -18.89 -14.86
N TYR A 634 -34.21 -18.51 -13.80
CA TYR A 634 -34.85 -19.48 -12.89
C TYR A 634 -36.08 -20.14 -13.54
N GLY A 635 -36.87 -19.35 -14.28
CA GLY A 635 -38.14 -19.75 -14.87
C GLY A 635 -39.33 -19.59 -13.92
N THR A 636 -40.52 -19.39 -14.47
CA THR A 636 -41.71 -19.00 -13.69
C THR A 636 -42.73 -20.11 -13.47
N THR A 637 -42.68 -21.19 -14.26
CA THR A 637 -43.71 -22.24 -14.34
C THR A 637 -44.08 -22.87 -13.00
N ASN A 638 -43.13 -22.95 -12.06
CA ASN A 638 -43.33 -23.63 -10.79
C ASN A 638 -43.57 -22.68 -9.60
N ILE A 639 -43.45 -21.36 -9.79
CA ILE A 639 -43.73 -20.38 -8.75
C ILE A 639 -45.24 -20.16 -8.68
N LYS A 640 -45.84 -20.58 -7.57
CA LYS A 640 -47.30 -20.65 -7.42
C LYS A 640 -47.83 -19.95 -6.19
N TYR A 641 -46.96 -19.52 -5.28
CA TYR A 641 -47.36 -18.90 -4.02
C TYR A 641 -46.40 -17.77 -3.67
N TYR A 642 -46.89 -16.84 -2.86
CA TYR A 642 -46.10 -15.77 -2.29
C TYR A 642 -46.39 -15.60 -0.81
N LEU A 643 -45.48 -14.92 -0.12
CA LEU A 643 -45.65 -14.39 1.22
C LEU A 643 -45.14 -12.94 1.21
N SER A 644 -46.03 -11.99 1.43
CA SER A 644 -45.70 -10.57 1.50
C SER A 644 -45.41 -10.16 2.95
N PHE A 645 -44.42 -9.30 3.15
CA PHE A 645 -44.08 -8.70 4.46
C PHE A 645 -44.35 -7.20 4.42
N HIS A 646 -45.58 -6.87 4.02
CA HIS A 646 -46.12 -5.53 3.84
C HIS A 646 -47.59 -5.58 4.24
N ASN A 647 -48.12 -4.48 4.76
CA ASN A 647 -49.54 -4.36 5.13
C ASN A 647 -50.48 -4.07 3.96
#